data_AF-H9UCJ8-F1
#
_entry.id   AF-H9UCJ8-F1
#
_cell.length_a   1.000
_cell.length_b   1.000
_cell.length_c   1.000
_cell.angle_alpha   90.00
_cell.angle_beta   90.00
_cell.angle_gamma   90.00
#
_symmetry.space_group_name_H-M   'P 1'
#
loop_
_entity.id
_entity.type
_entity.pdbx_description
1 polymer ?
#
loop_
_entity_poly.entity_id
_entity_poly.type
_entity_poly.pdbx_seq_one_letter_code
_entity_poly.pdbx_strand_id
1 'polypeptide(L)'
;MKKFLFTLFLTFFFLSLFTPLVIYNRYTANLSAPQNKIPTSLVVEYSDGTPLYSPKTVWVDFDDIPVLVKDSVIVSEDKRFYTHSGVDLIGVARALFTIITTDEIQGGSTITQQLARTLYLSQERTWKRKIKEALIALWLEQNYSKNEILEMYINSVYLGNGVYGFPAAAKFYFNKTLEQLTPLEIAMLTATLRSPEKANPLKELNKDFTKNVLRKMKEAGVLTELEYSRALEELKNIDIRNTNDFARSFDQDLFWIIVTELKELGFELGDLRNGFRVRTTIDKKLQELLVSNITKDQWAGLIVEHSTGKIRAAYGLGIINGRRQLGSAIKPFYYYLAFMAGYNLDDFLPDNPIKIGRWEPENFDKKFRGKVTIEYALAHSLNIPSINLFLKLGQGNVTNFLKNTLMISGFYPNDATLALGTLETSVADVAQGYSAIFTGGLVIRPRIVEYVKDKNGYVYYSYKPALVNVVKPPKEFDKRTPLEASILTLRAMEKVVTEGTSRSAQMPGRKIYGKSGSAENYAWFVGGDGKYLFILARDNVKEVSGLVVTPKWREIAVKTEIGYTPISLPINSKIQRFNVMGDSENLTEPKTVTGEAPESTSTTSQPETINSVQETNQNKPIKLSREEIVSRVKTSSITANELVEVLKSYSPDERRTILSEINSLSQELAAEVYQKLLDQGIEF
;
A
#
# COMPACT_ATOMS: atom_id res chain seq x y z
N MET A 1 -20.31 32.68 -58.49
CA MET A 1 -20.92 32.60 -57.14
C MET A 1 -21.81 31.37 -56.93
N LYS A 2 -22.87 31.13 -57.74
CA LYS A 2 -23.77 29.95 -57.57
C LYS A 2 -23.07 28.59 -57.65
N LYS A 3 -22.16 28.38 -58.61
CA LYS A 3 -21.37 27.13 -58.72
C LYS A 3 -20.50 26.89 -57.48
N PHE A 4 -19.82 27.94 -56.98
CA PHE A 4 -18.99 27.85 -55.77
C PHE A 4 -19.80 27.52 -54.52
N LEU A 5 -20.96 28.17 -54.31
CA LEU A 5 -21.87 27.86 -53.21
C LEU A 5 -22.43 26.44 -53.30
N PHE A 6 -22.75 25.96 -54.51
CA PHE A 6 -23.21 24.59 -54.73
C PHE A 6 -22.10 23.58 -54.42
N THR A 7 -20.86 23.82 -54.87
CA THR A 7 -19.72 22.96 -54.53
C THR A 7 -19.46 22.96 -53.03
N LEU A 8 -19.49 24.12 -52.36
CA LEU A 8 -19.31 24.21 -50.92
C LEU A 8 -20.40 23.45 -50.15
N PHE A 9 -21.66 23.57 -50.58
CA PHE A 9 -22.78 22.80 -50.03
C PHE A 9 -22.57 21.30 -50.23
N LEU A 10 -22.19 20.87 -51.43
CA LEU A 10 -21.92 19.46 -51.73
C LEU A 10 -20.77 18.92 -50.86
N THR A 11 -19.68 19.67 -50.73
CA THR A 11 -18.53 19.31 -49.89
C THR A 11 -18.95 19.20 -48.42
N PHE A 12 -19.75 20.15 -47.92
CA PHE A 12 -20.24 20.12 -46.54
C PHE A 12 -21.22 18.97 -46.30
N PHE A 13 -22.08 18.65 -47.28
CA PHE A 13 -23.00 17.53 -47.27
C PHE A 13 -22.26 16.18 -47.28
N PHE A 14 -21.24 16.03 -48.14
CA PHE A 14 -20.40 14.84 -48.15
C PHE A 14 -19.59 14.71 -46.87
N LEU A 15 -19.00 15.80 -46.35
CA LEU A 15 -18.32 15.77 -45.06
C LEU A 15 -19.28 15.40 -43.92
N SER A 16 -20.51 15.91 -43.92
CA SER A 16 -21.48 15.62 -42.85
C SER A 16 -21.97 14.17 -42.88
N LEU A 17 -21.97 13.50 -44.03
CA LEU A 17 -22.29 12.06 -44.14
C LEU A 17 -21.07 11.15 -43.92
N PHE A 18 -19.94 11.42 -44.58
CA PHE A 18 -18.78 10.52 -44.57
C PHE A 18 -17.98 10.61 -43.27
N THR A 19 -17.87 11.79 -42.66
CA THR A 19 -17.05 11.96 -41.45
C THR A 19 -17.59 11.13 -40.28
N PRO A 20 -18.91 11.13 -39.97
CA PRO A 20 -19.46 10.24 -38.95
C PRO A 20 -19.28 8.75 -39.26
N LEU A 21 -19.39 8.36 -40.53
CA LEU A 21 -19.22 6.97 -40.96
C LEU A 21 -17.77 6.49 -40.81
N VAL A 22 -16.80 7.33 -41.19
CA VAL A 22 -15.36 7.05 -40.99
C VAL A 22 -15.03 6.98 -39.51
N ILE A 23 -15.58 7.87 -38.69
CA ILE A 23 -15.41 7.85 -37.23
C ILE A 23 -16.01 6.58 -36.64
N TYR A 24 -17.24 6.21 -37.03
CA TYR A 24 -17.89 4.97 -36.62
C TYR A 24 -17.01 3.76 -36.94
N ASN A 25 -16.63 3.59 -38.21
CA ASN A 25 -15.83 2.46 -38.66
C ASN A 25 -14.47 2.40 -37.94
N ARG A 26 -13.82 3.54 -37.74
CA ARG A 26 -12.54 3.62 -36.99
C ARG A 26 -12.66 3.10 -35.56
N TYR A 27 -13.82 3.28 -34.91
CA TYR A 27 -14.04 2.82 -33.53
C TYR A 27 -14.64 1.43 -33.43
N THR A 28 -15.32 0.92 -34.47
CA THR A 28 -16.08 -0.33 -34.41
C THR A 28 -15.49 -1.49 -35.20
N ALA A 29 -14.66 -1.23 -36.22
CA ALA A 29 -14.16 -2.27 -37.14
C ALA A 29 -13.39 -3.41 -36.46
N ASN A 30 -12.74 -3.16 -35.33
CA ASN A 30 -11.92 -4.13 -34.61
C ASN A 30 -12.51 -4.53 -33.25
N LEU A 31 -13.81 -4.32 -33.03
CA LEU A 31 -14.46 -4.77 -31.79
C LEU A 31 -14.60 -6.29 -31.78
N SER A 32 -14.11 -6.92 -30.71
CA SER A 32 -14.29 -8.35 -30.46
C SER A 32 -15.73 -8.62 -29.99
N ALA A 33 -16.17 -9.89 -30.08
CA ALA A 33 -17.47 -10.28 -29.54
C ALA A 33 -17.61 -9.96 -28.03
N PRO A 34 -18.77 -9.45 -27.56
CA PRO A 34 -19.04 -9.07 -26.18
C PRO A 34 -18.82 -10.18 -25.14
N GLN A 35 -19.17 -11.42 -25.50
CA GLN A 35 -19.06 -12.58 -24.60
C GLN A 35 -17.59 -12.83 -24.19
N ASN A 36 -16.63 -12.52 -25.06
CA ASN A 36 -15.20 -12.60 -24.77
C ASN A 36 -14.66 -11.42 -23.94
N LYS A 37 -15.52 -10.46 -23.61
CA LYS A 37 -15.23 -9.19 -22.95
C LYS A 37 -16.12 -8.93 -21.74
N ILE A 38 -16.94 -9.91 -21.31
CA ILE A 38 -17.56 -9.87 -19.99
C ILE A 38 -16.43 -9.54 -19.00
N PRO A 39 -16.56 -8.48 -18.18
CA PRO A 39 -15.46 -7.98 -17.39
C PRO A 39 -14.88 -9.13 -16.56
N THR A 40 -13.73 -9.62 -17.01
CA THR A 40 -12.87 -10.44 -16.18
C THR A 40 -12.32 -9.44 -15.19
N SER A 41 -13.05 -9.34 -14.09
CA SER A 41 -12.67 -8.46 -13.00
C SER A 41 -11.25 -8.79 -12.55
N LEU A 42 -10.63 -7.83 -11.89
CA LEU A 42 -9.37 -8.02 -11.20
C LEU A 42 -9.39 -9.32 -10.40
N VAL A 43 -8.57 -10.29 -10.78
CA VAL A 43 -8.32 -11.47 -9.96
C VAL A 43 -7.11 -11.18 -9.10
N VAL A 44 -7.28 -11.17 -7.79
CA VAL A 44 -6.18 -11.07 -6.85
C VAL A 44 -5.92 -12.45 -6.25
N GLU A 45 -4.66 -12.87 -6.25
CA GLU A 45 -4.20 -14.12 -5.66
C GLU A 45 -3.34 -13.85 -4.42
N TYR A 46 -3.38 -14.79 -3.47
CA TYR A 46 -2.33 -14.96 -2.49
C TYR A 46 -1.02 -15.37 -3.17
N SER A 47 0.09 -15.33 -2.43
CA SER A 47 1.42 -15.73 -2.91
C SER A 47 1.48 -17.18 -3.41
N ASP A 48 0.64 -18.07 -2.87
CA ASP A 48 0.51 -19.48 -3.31
C ASP A 48 -0.35 -19.66 -4.58
N GLY A 49 -0.87 -18.56 -5.15
CA GLY A 49 -1.75 -18.56 -6.32
C GLY A 49 -3.21 -18.85 -6.02
N THR A 50 -3.59 -19.14 -4.77
CA THR A 50 -5.00 -19.30 -4.41
C THR A 50 -5.74 -17.96 -4.47
N PRO A 51 -7.05 -17.95 -4.80
CA PRO A 51 -7.79 -16.70 -4.90
C PRO A 51 -7.87 -15.96 -3.56
N LEU A 52 -7.41 -14.70 -3.54
CA LEU A 52 -7.63 -13.73 -2.45
C LEU A 52 -8.89 -12.92 -2.73
N TYR A 53 -9.02 -12.43 -3.97
CA TYR A 53 -10.23 -11.82 -4.48
C TYR A 53 -10.48 -12.36 -5.88
N SER A 54 -11.63 -13.00 -6.07
CA SER A 54 -12.13 -13.33 -7.40
C SER A 54 -13.46 -12.62 -7.58
N PRO A 55 -13.70 -11.95 -8.71
CA PRO A 55 -15.06 -11.60 -9.06
C PRO A 55 -15.94 -12.82 -9.05
N LYS A 56 -17.14 -12.59 -8.56
CA LYS A 56 -18.23 -13.55 -8.61
C LYS A 56 -19.07 -13.15 -9.79
N THR A 57 -18.81 -13.75 -10.95
CA THR A 57 -19.68 -13.64 -12.13
C THR A 57 -20.38 -14.98 -12.27
N VAL A 58 -21.70 -14.97 -12.22
CA VAL A 58 -22.55 -16.11 -12.56
C VAL A 58 -23.30 -15.69 -13.80
N TRP A 59 -23.13 -16.43 -14.89
CA TRP A 59 -23.86 -16.21 -16.13
C TRP A 59 -25.17 -17.00 -16.09
N VAL A 60 -26.25 -16.37 -16.48
CA VAL A 60 -27.59 -16.97 -16.64
C VAL A 60 -28.12 -16.57 -18.01
N ASP A 61 -28.59 -17.55 -18.78
CA ASP A 61 -29.13 -17.34 -20.12
C ASP A 61 -30.47 -16.59 -20.06
N PHE A 62 -30.82 -15.85 -21.12
CA PHE A 62 -31.97 -14.92 -21.13
C PHE A 62 -33.30 -15.53 -20.71
N ASP A 63 -33.52 -16.79 -21.08
CA ASP A 63 -34.75 -17.53 -20.81
C ASP A 63 -34.87 -17.90 -19.32
N ASP A 64 -33.74 -18.09 -18.66
CA ASP A 64 -33.66 -18.38 -17.22
C ASP A 64 -33.75 -17.09 -16.37
N ILE A 65 -33.57 -15.91 -16.96
CA ILE A 65 -33.75 -14.64 -16.23
C ILE A 65 -35.26 -14.41 -15.97
N PRO A 66 -35.70 -14.29 -14.71
CA PRO A 66 -37.11 -14.06 -14.40
C PRO A 66 -37.67 -12.80 -15.06
N VAL A 67 -38.90 -12.89 -15.56
CA VAL A 67 -39.59 -11.78 -16.23
C VAL A 67 -39.61 -10.51 -15.37
N LEU A 68 -39.86 -10.65 -14.07
CA LEU A 68 -39.87 -9.54 -13.13
C LEU A 68 -38.51 -8.81 -13.03
N VAL A 69 -37.39 -9.54 -13.17
CA VAL A 69 -36.04 -8.93 -13.21
C VAL A 69 -35.87 -8.14 -14.51
N LYS A 70 -36.23 -8.74 -15.65
CA LYS A 70 -36.15 -8.09 -16.96
C LYS A 70 -36.97 -6.79 -16.97
N ASP A 71 -38.23 -6.87 -16.55
CA ASP A 71 -39.15 -5.73 -16.55
C ASP A 71 -38.74 -4.65 -15.54
N SER A 72 -38.25 -5.04 -14.35
CA SER A 72 -37.72 -4.09 -13.36
C SER A 72 -36.57 -3.26 -13.92
N VAL A 73 -35.60 -3.92 -14.58
CA VAL A 73 -34.44 -3.27 -15.19
C VAL A 73 -34.88 -2.36 -16.34
N ILE A 74 -35.71 -2.85 -17.26
CA ILE A 74 -36.19 -2.06 -18.40
C ILE A 74 -36.95 -0.82 -17.93
N VAL A 75 -37.93 -0.98 -17.04
CA VAL A 75 -38.77 0.15 -16.59
C VAL A 75 -37.95 1.18 -15.80
N SER A 76 -36.94 0.73 -15.05
CA SER A 76 -36.14 1.61 -14.20
C SER A 76 -35.06 2.37 -14.97
N GLU A 77 -34.35 1.70 -15.86
CA GLU A 77 -33.19 2.23 -16.59
C GLU A 77 -33.56 2.76 -17.98
N ASP A 78 -34.45 2.09 -18.72
CA ASP A 78 -34.67 2.37 -20.14
C ASP A 78 -36.07 1.89 -20.62
N LYS A 79 -37.12 2.64 -20.26
CA LYS A 79 -38.52 2.29 -20.54
C LYS A 79 -38.81 2.05 -22.03
N ARG A 80 -37.97 2.59 -22.92
CA ARG A 80 -38.12 2.48 -24.38
C ARG A 80 -37.12 1.53 -25.02
N PHE A 81 -36.48 0.69 -24.22
CA PHE A 81 -35.42 -0.21 -24.65
C PHE A 81 -35.72 -0.92 -25.98
N TYR A 82 -36.89 -1.54 -26.12
CA TYR A 82 -37.25 -2.27 -27.35
C TYR A 82 -37.60 -1.40 -28.57
N THR A 83 -37.73 -0.08 -28.41
CA THR A 83 -38.21 0.84 -29.46
C THR A 83 -37.12 1.70 -30.09
N HIS A 84 -35.99 1.90 -29.43
CA HIS A 84 -34.87 2.68 -29.96
C HIS A 84 -33.73 1.77 -30.43
N SER A 85 -32.84 2.28 -31.28
CA SER A 85 -31.64 1.55 -31.75
C SER A 85 -30.41 2.05 -31.00
N GLY A 86 -30.27 1.67 -29.72
CA GLY A 86 -29.09 1.97 -28.90
C GLY A 86 -29.04 3.36 -28.29
N VAL A 87 -29.53 4.40 -28.96
CA VAL A 87 -29.63 5.76 -28.40
C VAL A 87 -31.08 6.24 -28.45
N ASP A 88 -31.65 6.60 -27.30
CA ASP A 88 -33.00 7.14 -27.22
C ASP A 88 -32.99 8.65 -27.49
N LEU A 89 -33.12 9.05 -28.76
CA LEU A 89 -33.12 10.47 -29.17
C LEU A 89 -34.25 11.27 -28.52
N ILE A 90 -35.44 10.67 -28.37
CA ILE A 90 -36.57 11.33 -27.71
C ILE A 90 -36.28 11.46 -26.20
N GLY A 91 -35.57 10.48 -25.62
CA GLY A 91 -35.17 10.48 -24.21
C GLY A 91 -34.13 11.54 -23.92
N VAL A 92 -33.16 11.70 -24.81
CA VAL A 92 -32.16 12.79 -24.78
C VAL A 92 -32.84 14.15 -24.89
N ALA A 93 -33.75 14.33 -25.85
CA ALA A 93 -34.49 15.58 -26.01
C ALA A 93 -35.33 15.92 -24.78
N ARG A 94 -36.03 14.92 -24.21
CA ARG A 94 -36.79 15.06 -22.96
C ARG A 94 -35.89 15.45 -21.80
N ALA A 95 -34.76 14.75 -21.61
CA ALA A 95 -33.82 15.03 -20.52
C ALA A 95 -33.24 16.44 -20.63
N LEU A 96 -32.87 16.87 -21.85
CA LEU A 96 -32.39 18.24 -22.10
C LEU A 96 -33.45 19.28 -21.77
N PHE A 97 -34.70 19.06 -22.19
CA PHE A 97 -35.82 19.94 -21.86
C PHE A 97 -36.04 20.00 -20.34
N THR A 98 -36.05 18.86 -19.65
CA THR A 98 -36.17 18.79 -18.19
C THR A 98 -35.06 19.57 -17.49
N ILE A 99 -33.80 19.44 -17.90
CA ILE A 99 -32.66 20.19 -17.33
C ILE A 99 -32.81 21.71 -17.53
N ILE A 100 -33.42 22.14 -18.64
CA ILE A 100 -33.64 23.56 -18.91
C ILE A 100 -34.84 24.10 -18.09
N THR A 101 -35.87 23.28 -17.90
CA THR A 101 -37.10 23.68 -17.18
C THR A 101 -37.06 23.42 -15.68
N THR A 102 -36.15 22.58 -15.21
CA THR A 102 -35.98 22.17 -13.81
C THR A 102 -34.50 21.98 -13.53
N ASP A 103 -34.04 22.24 -12.30
CA ASP A 103 -32.66 21.94 -11.88
C ASP A 103 -32.41 20.43 -11.65
N GLU A 104 -33.30 19.54 -12.11
CA GLU A 104 -33.16 18.10 -11.96
C GLU A 104 -32.38 17.46 -13.12
N ILE A 105 -31.25 16.82 -12.80
CA ILE A 105 -30.48 16.02 -13.76
C ILE A 105 -31.10 14.61 -13.86
N GLN A 106 -31.86 14.37 -14.92
CA GLN A 106 -32.30 13.01 -15.29
C GLN A 106 -31.24 12.31 -16.16
N GLY A 107 -30.98 11.04 -15.86
CA GLY A 107 -30.04 10.22 -16.63
C GLY A 107 -30.65 9.80 -17.97
N GLY A 108 -30.18 10.35 -19.08
CA GLY A 108 -30.65 10.02 -20.43
C GLY A 108 -29.84 8.93 -21.15
N SER A 109 -29.20 7.99 -20.43
CA SER A 109 -28.40 6.92 -21.05
C SER A 109 -29.21 5.62 -21.15
N THR A 110 -29.15 4.94 -22.29
CA THR A 110 -29.87 3.69 -22.56
C THR A 110 -29.16 2.46 -21.97
N ILE A 111 -29.85 1.33 -21.83
CA ILE A 111 -29.24 0.05 -21.41
C ILE A 111 -28.06 -0.30 -22.33
N THR A 112 -28.21 -0.15 -23.65
CA THR A 112 -27.16 -0.49 -24.61
C THR A 112 -25.94 0.43 -24.50
N GLN A 113 -26.14 1.72 -24.21
CA GLN A 113 -25.05 2.65 -23.91
C GLN A 113 -24.33 2.28 -22.62
N GLN A 114 -25.08 1.89 -21.59
CA GLN A 114 -24.50 1.44 -20.34
C GLN A 114 -23.72 0.14 -20.51
N LEU A 115 -24.21 -0.80 -21.32
CA LEU A 115 -23.50 -2.03 -21.69
C LEU A 115 -22.21 -1.73 -22.47
N ALA A 116 -22.28 -0.87 -23.48
CA ALA A 116 -21.11 -0.44 -24.25
C ALA A 116 -20.01 0.16 -23.35
N ARG A 117 -20.43 0.98 -22.37
CA ARG A 117 -19.54 1.54 -21.35
C ARG A 117 -18.91 0.46 -20.47
N THR A 118 -19.66 -0.55 -20.07
CA THR A 118 -19.18 -1.65 -19.23
C THR A 118 -18.19 -2.56 -19.95
N LEU A 119 -18.43 -2.87 -21.23
CA LEU A 119 -17.65 -3.88 -21.96
C LEU A 119 -16.41 -3.34 -22.68
N TYR A 120 -16.44 -2.10 -23.17
CA TYR A 120 -15.44 -1.63 -24.15
C TYR A 120 -14.72 -0.33 -23.79
N LEU A 121 -15.15 0.38 -22.74
CA LEU A 121 -14.65 1.73 -22.45
C LEU A 121 -14.04 1.82 -21.05
N SER A 122 -12.93 2.56 -20.94
CA SER A 122 -12.38 3.00 -19.66
C SER A 122 -13.30 4.02 -18.98
N GLN A 123 -13.15 4.22 -17.67
CA GLN A 123 -14.06 5.06 -16.87
C GLN A 123 -13.89 6.59 -17.06
N GLU A 124 -12.99 7.05 -17.93
CA GLU A 124 -12.67 8.47 -18.14
C GLU A 124 -13.89 9.34 -18.50
N ARG A 125 -14.25 10.34 -17.69
CA ARG A 125 -15.43 11.18 -17.96
C ARG A 125 -15.16 12.28 -18.99
N THR A 126 -14.94 11.92 -20.25
CA THR A 126 -14.77 12.87 -21.36
C THR A 126 -15.95 12.86 -22.34
N TRP A 127 -16.25 14.01 -22.97
CA TRP A 127 -17.23 14.09 -24.06
C TRP A 127 -16.88 13.16 -25.23
N LYS A 128 -15.57 12.98 -25.49
CA LYS A 128 -15.05 12.01 -26.46
C LYS A 128 -15.46 10.58 -26.10
N ARG A 129 -15.37 10.17 -24.83
CA ARG A 129 -15.85 8.85 -24.38
C ARG A 129 -17.36 8.71 -24.61
N LYS A 130 -18.15 9.75 -24.33
CA LYS A 130 -19.61 9.67 -24.50
C LYS A 130 -20.01 9.47 -25.97
N ILE A 131 -19.28 10.07 -26.91
CA ILE A 131 -19.45 9.81 -28.35
C ILE A 131 -19.10 8.35 -28.68
N LYS A 132 -17.96 7.83 -28.18
CA LYS A 132 -17.59 6.41 -28.37
C LYS A 132 -18.65 5.46 -27.83
N GLU A 133 -19.22 5.76 -26.65
CA GLU A 133 -20.30 4.99 -26.02
C GLU A 133 -21.53 4.89 -26.93
N ALA A 134 -21.94 6.01 -27.53
CA ALA A 134 -23.06 6.02 -28.48
C ALA A 134 -22.77 5.22 -29.77
N LEU A 135 -21.55 5.34 -30.32
CA LEU A 135 -21.15 4.60 -31.53
C LEU A 135 -21.09 3.08 -31.27
N ILE A 136 -20.52 2.66 -30.14
CA ILE A 136 -20.46 1.25 -29.75
C ILE A 136 -21.86 0.72 -29.44
N ALA A 137 -22.74 1.53 -28.83
CA ALA A 137 -24.13 1.14 -28.61
C ALA A 137 -24.88 0.88 -29.93
N LEU A 138 -24.68 1.74 -30.93
CA LEU A 138 -25.23 1.51 -32.28
C LEU A 138 -24.68 0.23 -32.92
N TRP A 139 -23.39 -0.03 -32.73
CA TRP A 139 -22.77 -1.27 -33.21
C TRP A 139 -23.35 -2.51 -32.52
N LEU A 140 -23.54 -2.47 -31.19
CA LEU A 140 -24.16 -3.58 -30.45
C LEU A 140 -25.56 -3.88 -30.99
N GLU A 141 -26.38 -2.87 -31.27
CA GLU A 141 -27.75 -3.03 -31.81
C GLU A 141 -27.79 -3.54 -33.25
N GLN A 142 -26.72 -3.35 -34.02
CA GLN A 142 -26.63 -3.89 -35.38
C GLN A 142 -26.23 -5.37 -35.38
N ASN A 143 -25.53 -5.83 -34.35
CA ASN A 143 -24.94 -7.17 -34.30
C ASN A 143 -25.64 -8.12 -33.33
N TYR A 144 -26.41 -7.59 -32.37
CA TYR A 144 -27.08 -8.37 -31.33
C TYR A 144 -28.53 -7.95 -31.19
N SER A 145 -29.39 -8.93 -30.93
CA SER A 145 -30.80 -8.70 -30.61
C SER A 145 -30.97 -7.99 -29.28
N LYS A 146 -32.15 -7.39 -29.07
CA LYS A 146 -32.50 -6.75 -27.79
C LYS A 146 -32.41 -7.70 -26.60
N ASN A 147 -32.77 -8.97 -26.81
CA ASN A 147 -32.73 -9.98 -25.76
C ASN A 147 -31.29 -10.30 -25.38
N GLU A 148 -30.40 -10.50 -26.35
CA GLU A 148 -28.97 -10.71 -26.10
C GLU A 148 -28.33 -9.50 -25.42
N ILE A 149 -28.68 -8.27 -25.82
CA ILE A 149 -28.20 -7.05 -25.17
C ILE A 149 -28.65 -6.99 -23.71
N LEU A 150 -29.91 -7.31 -23.43
CA LEU A 150 -30.45 -7.30 -22.08
C LEU A 150 -29.82 -8.42 -21.22
N GLU A 151 -29.64 -9.62 -21.77
CA GLU A 151 -28.93 -10.73 -21.13
C GLU A 151 -27.51 -10.32 -20.74
N MET A 152 -26.75 -9.81 -21.70
CA MET A 152 -25.38 -9.34 -21.46
C MET A 152 -25.34 -8.22 -20.42
N TYR A 153 -26.30 -7.30 -20.44
CA TYR A 153 -26.39 -6.23 -19.45
C TYR A 153 -26.66 -6.75 -18.04
N ILE A 154 -27.68 -7.60 -17.87
CA ILE A 154 -28.07 -8.17 -16.59
C ILE A 154 -26.93 -9.00 -15.99
N ASN A 155 -26.15 -9.70 -16.82
CA ASN A 155 -25.03 -10.52 -16.38
C ASN A 155 -23.72 -9.75 -16.13
N SER A 156 -23.56 -8.54 -16.68
CA SER A 156 -22.27 -7.81 -16.63
C SER A 156 -22.27 -6.54 -15.79
N VAL A 157 -23.43 -6.02 -15.40
CA VAL A 157 -23.51 -4.74 -14.70
C VAL A 157 -22.96 -4.80 -13.28
N TYR A 158 -22.25 -3.75 -12.85
CA TYR A 158 -21.67 -3.67 -11.52
C TYR A 158 -22.73 -3.31 -10.46
N LEU A 159 -22.85 -4.14 -9.42
CA LEU A 159 -23.84 -4.01 -8.36
C LEU A 159 -23.21 -3.82 -6.96
N GLY A 160 -22.00 -3.25 -6.91
CA GLY A 160 -21.30 -2.93 -5.66
C GLY A 160 -20.54 -4.12 -5.04
N ASN A 161 -19.65 -3.85 -4.08
CA ASN A 161 -18.84 -4.86 -3.36
C ASN A 161 -18.07 -5.83 -4.28
N GLY A 162 -17.67 -5.38 -5.47
CA GLY A 162 -16.97 -6.24 -6.42
C GLY A 162 -17.86 -7.31 -7.08
N VAL A 163 -19.19 -7.18 -6.99
CA VAL A 163 -20.16 -8.11 -7.57
C VAL A 163 -20.65 -7.59 -8.93
N TYR A 164 -20.65 -8.48 -9.93
CA TYR A 164 -21.07 -8.17 -11.29
C TYR A 164 -22.17 -9.13 -11.72
N GLY A 165 -23.23 -8.55 -12.27
CA GLY A 165 -24.42 -9.24 -12.71
C GLY A 165 -25.44 -9.50 -11.59
N PHE A 166 -26.71 -9.46 -11.95
CA PHE A 166 -27.81 -9.78 -11.04
C PHE A 166 -27.70 -11.18 -10.43
N PRO A 167 -27.33 -12.25 -11.16
CA PRO A 167 -27.24 -13.58 -10.56
C PRO A 167 -26.26 -13.65 -9.39
N ALA A 168 -25.07 -13.05 -9.55
CA ALA A 168 -24.08 -13.01 -8.48
C ALA A 168 -24.52 -12.10 -7.32
N ALA A 169 -25.22 -11.00 -7.62
CA ALA A 169 -25.74 -10.09 -6.61
C ALA A 169 -26.87 -10.71 -5.78
N ALA A 170 -27.77 -11.49 -6.39
CA ALA A 170 -28.79 -12.25 -5.70
C ALA A 170 -28.17 -13.18 -4.64
N LYS A 171 -27.12 -13.91 -5.04
CA LYS A 171 -26.39 -14.79 -4.13
C LYS A 171 -25.63 -14.02 -3.06
N PHE A 172 -25.01 -12.90 -3.41
CA PHE A 172 -24.20 -12.10 -2.48
C PHE A 172 -25.04 -11.38 -1.42
N TYR A 173 -26.11 -10.70 -1.82
CA TYR A 173 -26.91 -9.86 -0.92
C TYR A 173 -28.01 -10.65 -0.20
N PHE A 174 -28.57 -11.68 -0.83
CA PHE A 174 -29.77 -12.38 -0.33
C PHE A 174 -29.59 -13.89 -0.17
N ASN A 175 -28.43 -14.44 -0.55
CA ASN A 175 -28.19 -15.89 -0.62
C ASN A 175 -29.16 -16.67 -1.53
N LYS A 176 -29.76 -16.00 -2.51
CA LYS A 176 -30.82 -16.53 -3.37
C LYS A 176 -30.37 -16.66 -4.83
N THR A 177 -31.04 -17.53 -5.59
CA THR A 177 -31.02 -17.47 -7.06
C THR A 177 -31.94 -16.37 -7.57
N LEU A 178 -31.92 -16.05 -8.86
CA LEU A 178 -32.77 -14.99 -9.41
C LEU A 178 -34.26 -15.30 -9.23
N GLU A 179 -34.65 -16.57 -9.38
CA GLU A 179 -36.04 -17.04 -9.32
C GLU A 179 -36.61 -16.95 -7.89
N GLN A 180 -35.73 -16.90 -6.90
CA GLN A 180 -36.10 -16.83 -5.48
C GLN A 180 -36.25 -15.39 -4.97
N LEU A 181 -35.85 -14.39 -5.77
CA LEU A 181 -35.90 -12.99 -5.34
C LEU A 181 -37.33 -12.48 -5.23
N THR A 182 -37.62 -11.74 -4.17
CA THR A 182 -38.89 -11.03 -4.01
C THR A 182 -38.93 -9.75 -4.87
N PRO A 183 -40.12 -9.17 -5.15
CA PRO A 183 -40.22 -7.89 -5.85
C PRO A 183 -39.40 -6.78 -5.19
N LEU A 184 -39.35 -6.78 -3.86
CA LEU A 184 -38.54 -5.84 -3.08
C LEU A 184 -37.05 -6.05 -3.35
N GLU A 185 -36.54 -7.28 -3.25
CA GLU A 185 -35.12 -7.59 -3.45
C GLU A 185 -34.67 -7.28 -4.88
N ILE A 186 -35.51 -7.55 -5.88
CA ILE A 186 -35.28 -7.16 -7.28
C ILE A 186 -35.19 -5.63 -7.39
N ALA A 187 -36.12 -4.90 -6.77
CA ALA A 187 -36.10 -3.45 -6.77
C ALA A 187 -34.85 -2.89 -6.07
N MET A 188 -34.35 -3.53 -5.01
CA MET A 188 -33.10 -3.16 -4.33
C MET A 188 -31.87 -3.37 -5.21
N LEU A 189 -31.79 -4.48 -5.95
CA LEU A 189 -30.70 -4.70 -6.92
C LEU A 189 -30.79 -3.69 -8.08
N THR A 190 -31.97 -3.48 -8.65
CA THR A 190 -32.18 -2.51 -9.72
C THR A 190 -31.85 -1.08 -9.26
N ALA A 191 -32.19 -0.70 -8.02
CA ALA A 191 -31.83 0.57 -7.43
C ALA A 191 -30.31 0.80 -7.36
N THR A 192 -29.55 -0.29 -7.22
CA THR A 192 -28.09 -0.28 -7.15
C THR A 192 -27.45 0.17 -8.48
N LEU A 193 -28.10 -0.08 -9.64
CA LEU A 193 -27.57 0.27 -10.97
C LEU A 193 -27.23 1.75 -11.11
N ARG A 194 -28.10 2.62 -10.58
CA ARG A 194 -27.94 4.08 -10.66
C ARG A 194 -26.74 4.57 -9.85
N SER A 195 -26.45 3.93 -8.72
CA SER A 195 -25.34 4.33 -7.84
C SER A 195 -24.83 3.15 -7.00
N PRO A 196 -23.96 2.28 -7.55
CA PRO A 196 -23.64 0.99 -6.92
C PRO A 196 -23.07 1.07 -5.50
N GLU A 197 -22.34 2.14 -5.17
CA GLU A 197 -21.76 2.35 -3.84
C GLU A 197 -22.73 3.00 -2.85
N LYS A 198 -23.56 3.96 -3.31
CA LYS A 198 -24.50 4.68 -2.43
C LYS A 198 -25.81 3.93 -2.22
N ALA A 199 -26.32 3.34 -3.30
CA ALA A 199 -27.54 2.57 -3.32
C ALA A 199 -27.28 1.08 -3.08
N ASN A 200 -26.17 0.73 -2.42
CA ASN A 200 -25.83 -0.65 -2.11
C ASN A 200 -26.84 -1.25 -1.12
N PRO A 201 -27.34 -2.50 -1.30
CA PRO A 201 -28.32 -3.10 -0.38
C PRO A 201 -27.90 -3.16 1.09
N LEU A 202 -26.60 -3.13 1.39
CA LEU A 202 -26.05 -3.10 2.76
C LEU A 202 -25.99 -1.68 3.38
N LYS A 203 -26.42 -0.64 2.65
CA LYS A 203 -26.41 0.75 3.10
C LYS A 203 -27.84 1.24 3.31
N GLU A 204 -28.06 2.01 4.37
CA GLU A 204 -29.38 2.60 4.66
C GLU A 204 -29.95 3.43 3.49
N LEU A 205 -29.10 4.15 2.76
CA LEU A 205 -29.52 4.95 1.61
C LEU A 205 -30.22 4.11 0.51
N ASN A 206 -29.95 2.81 0.39
CA ASN A 206 -30.61 1.97 -0.61
C ASN A 206 -32.14 2.05 -0.49
N LYS A 207 -32.69 2.20 0.72
CA LYS A 207 -34.14 2.27 0.94
C LYS A 207 -34.79 3.39 0.11
N ASP A 208 -34.14 4.55 -0.02
CA ASP A 208 -34.70 5.67 -0.78
C ASP A 208 -34.58 5.48 -2.30
N PHE A 209 -33.51 4.84 -2.78
CA PHE A 209 -33.40 4.46 -4.19
C PHE A 209 -34.42 3.38 -4.56
N THR A 210 -34.64 2.40 -3.68
CA THR A 210 -35.59 1.30 -3.87
C THR A 210 -37.03 1.79 -3.94
N LYS A 211 -37.45 2.74 -3.09
CA LYS A 211 -38.78 3.38 -3.19
C LYS A 211 -39.04 3.95 -4.59
N ASN A 212 -38.04 4.59 -5.19
CA ASN A 212 -38.15 5.16 -6.53
C ASN A 212 -38.31 4.08 -7.61
N VAL A 213 -37.59 2.97 -7.48
CA VAL A 213 -37.71 1.82 -8.39
C VAL A 213 -39.09 1.17 -8.26
N LEU A 214 -39.54 0.88 -7.04
CA LEU A 214 -40.87 0.32 -6.79
C LEU A 214 -41.98 1.19 -7.38
N ARG A 215 -41.88 2.52 -7.23
CA ARG A 215 -42.84 3.47 -7.81
C ARG A 215 -42.87 3.37 -9.34
N LYS A 216 -41.70 3.34 -9.99
CA LYS A 216 -41.61 3.18 -11.45
C LYS A 216 -42.21 1.85 -11.92
N MET A 217 -41.93 0.76 -11.20
CA MET A 217 -42.47 -0.57 -11.52
C MET A 217 -44.01 -0.58 -11.41
N LYS A 218 -44.58 0.03 -10.37
CA LYS A 218 -46.03 0.22 -10.24
C LYS A 218 -46.61 1.06 -11.39
N GLU A 219 -46.03 2.24 -11.67
CA GLU A 219 -46.49 3.15 -12.74
C GLU A 219 -46.47 2.50 -14.13
N ALA A 220 -45.58 1.53 -14.34
CA ALA A 220 -45.49 0.76 -15.58
C ALA A 220 -46.38 -0.50 -15.59
N GLY A 221 -47.10 -0.80 -14.50
CA GLY A 221 -47.95 -1.99 -14.38
C GLY A 221 -47.19 -3.30 -14.12
N VAL A 222 -45.90 -3.22 -13.80
CA VAL A 222 -45.07 -4.40 -13.45
C VAL A 222 -45.43 -4.94 -12.06
N LEU A 223 -45.87 -4.05 -11.16
CA LEU A 223 -46.40 -4.42 -9.85
C LEU A 223 -47.85 -3.96 -9.72
N THR A 224 -48.66 -4.80 -9.08
CA THR A 224 -50.00 -4.42 -8.61
C THR A 224 -49.91 -3.44 -7.43
N GLU A 225 -50.98 -2.72 -7.13
CA GLU A 225 -51.06 -1.83 -5.96
C GLU A 225 -50.78 -2.59 -4.64
N LEU A 226 -51.24 -3.85 -4.57
CA LEU A 226 -51.06 -4.72 -3.42
C LEU A 226 -49.59 -5.13 -3.25
N GLU A 227 -48.91 -5.52 -4.33
CA GLU A 227 -47.48 -5.86 -4.29
C GLU A 227 -46.62 -4.64 -3.97
N TYR A 228 -46.95 -3.48 -4.55
CA TYR A 228 -46.25 -2.23 -4.26
C TYR A 228 -46.36 -1.84 -2.79
N SER A 229 -47.57 -1.87 -2.22
CA SER A 229 -47.80 -1.53 -0.81
C SER A 229 -47.13 -2.52 0.14
N ARG A 230 -47.18 -3.84 -0.16
CA ARG A 230 -46.45 -4.87 0.61
C ARG A 230 -44.94 -4.65 0.57
N ALA A 231 -44.36 -4.41 -0.60
CA ALA A 231 -42.92 -4.16 -0.75
C ALA A 231 -42.46 -2.92 0.02
N LEU A 232 -43.27 -1.85 0.04
CA LEU A 232 -42.97 -0.66 0.85
C LEU A 232 -43.00 -0.92 2.35
N GLU A 233 -43.91 -1.78 2.82
CA GLU A 233 -44.01 -2.13 4.23
C GLU A 233 -42.85 -3.05 4.66
N GLU A 234 -42.52 -4.04 3.84
CA GLU A 234 -41.33 -4.89 4.03
C GLU A 234 -40.04 -4.07 4.06
N LEU A 235 -39.91 -3.07 3.17
CA LEU A 235 -38.72 -2.20 3.09
C LEU A 235 -38.46 -1.40 4.37
N LYS A 236 -39.48 -1.09 5.18
CA LYS A 236 -39.31 -0.38 6.46
C LYS A 236 -38.62 -1.26 7.49
N ASN A 237 -38.91 -2.56 7.47
CA ASN A 237 -38.50 -3.53 8.48
C ASN A 237 -37.34 -4.42 8.03
N ILE A 238 -36.91 -4.31 6.77
CA ILE A 238 -35.81 -5.11 6.24
C ILE A 238 -34.49 -4.70 6.90
N ASP A 239 -33.80 -5.68 7.49
CA ASP A 239 -32.46 -5.55 8.03
C ASP A 239 -31.55 -6.52 7.27
N ILE A 240 -30.88 -6.02 6.23
CA ILE A 240 -29.92 -6.82 5.46
C ILE A 240 -28.59 -6.82 6.21
N ARG A 241 -28.52 -7.65 7.26
CA ARG A 241 -27.22 -8.02 7.85
C ARG A 241 -26.66 -9.16 7.03
N ASN A 242 -25.47 -8.96 6.48
CA ASN A 242 -24.81 -9.99 5.71
C ASN A 242 -24.38 -11.13 6.65
N THR A 243 -25.17 -12.21 6.70
CA THR A 243 -24.90 -13.39 7.55
C THR A 243 -24.01 -14.43 6.86
N ASN A 244 -23.52 -14.17 5.65
CA ASN A 244 -22.81 -15.15 4.83
C ASN A 244 -21.27 -15.11 5.00
N ASP A 245 -20.67 -16.30 5.02
CA ASP A 245 -19.22 -16.52 4.83
C ASP A 245 -18.70 -15.96 3.49
N PHE A 246 -19.60 -15.82 2.50
CA PHE A 246 -19.31 -15.21 1.21
C PHE A 246 -18.89 -13.73 1.31
N ALA A 247 -19.36 -13.01 2.34
CA ALA A 247 -18.97 -11.64 2.66
C ALA A 247 -17.79 -11.55 3.62
N ARG A 248 -17.53 -12.60 4.43
CA ARG A 248 -16.34 -12.69 5.29
C ARG A 248 -15.02 -12.80 4.52
N SER A 249 -15.07 -13.15 3.22
CA SER A 249 -13.87 -13.35 2.38
C SER A 249 -13.26 -12.07 1.80
N PHE A 250 -13.96 -10.93 1.81
CA PHE A 250 -13.43 -9.69 1.20
C PHE A 250 -12.91 -8.71 2.25
N ASP A 251 -11.60 -8.73 2.46
CA ASP A 251 -10.91 -7.73 3.24
C ASP A 251 -10.77 -6.43 2.43
N GLN A 252 -11.69 -5.47 2.67
CA GLN A 252 -11.68 -4.18 1.98
C GLN A 252 -10.38 -3.39 2.20
N ASP A 253 -9.80 -3.45 3.40
CA ASP A 253 -8.59 -2.69 3.74
C ASP A 253 -7.40 -3.25 2.95
N LEU A 254 -7.26 -4.58 2.97
CA LEU A 254 -6.23 -5.28 2.20
C LEU A 254 -6.38 -5.00 0.70
N PHE A 255 -7.62 -5.03 0.18
CA PHE A 255 -7.93 -4.68 -1.20
C PHE A 255 -7.51 -3.26 -1.54
N TRP A 256 -7.78 -2.28 -0.67
CA TRP A 256 -7.38 -0.90 -0.90
C TRP A 256 -5.87 -0.69 -0.81
N ILE A 257 -5.15 -1.45 0.01
CA ILE A 257 -3.67 -1.47 0.00
C ILE A 257 -3.18 -1.93 -1.37
N ILE A 258 -3.71 -3.03 -1.90
CA ILE A 258 -3.36 -3.55 -3.23
C ILE A 258 -3.66 -2.53 -4.32
N VAL A 259 -4.87 -1.95 -4.32
CA VAL A 259 -5.28 -0.94 -5.31
C VAL A 259 -4.41 0.31 -5.25
N THR A 260 -4.03 0.75 -4.05
CA THR A 260 -3.16 1.92 -3.86
C THR A 260 -1.78 1.64 -4.44
N GLU A 261 -1.19 0.48 -4.15
CA GLU A 261 0.10 0.10 -4.72
C GLU A 261 0.03 -0.09 -6.24
N LEU A 262 -1.03 -0.69 -6.78
CA LEU A 262 -1.23 -0.80 -8.22
C LEU A 262 -1.28 0.58 -8.91
N LYS A 263 -1.92 1.58 -8.28
CA LYS A 263 -1.90 2.96 -8.79
C LYS A 263 -0.50 3.56 -8.78
N GLU A 264 0.27 3.34 -7.71
CA GLU A 264 1.67 3.78 -7.64
C GLU A 264 2.54 3.12 -8.72
N LEU A 265 2.22 1.89 -9.10
CA LEU A 265 2.88 1.15 -10.18
C LEU A 265 2.38 1.57 -11.58
N GLY A 266 1.45 2.52 -11.68
CA GLY A 266 0.94 3.05 -12.95
C GLY A 266 -0.26 2.31 -13.54
N PHE A 267 -0.92 1.43 -12.77
CA PHE A 267 -2.15 0.76 -13.21
C PHE A 267 -3.39 1.55 -12.76
N GLU A 268 -4.23 1.98 -13.69
CA GLU A 268 -5.50 2.59 -13.33
C GLU A 268 -6.55 1.55 -12.94
N LEU A 269 -7.47 1.90 -12.04
CA LEU A 269 -8.61 1.06 -11.66
C LEU A 269 -9.50 0.65 -12.86
N GLY A 270 -9.50 1.46 -13.93
CA GLY A 270 -10.17 1.14 -15.18
C GLY A 270 -9.48 0.02 -15.94
N ASP A 271 -8.14 -0.02 -15.93
CA ASP A 271 -7.34 -1.05 -16.60
C ASP A 271 -7.48 -2.40 -15.91
N LEU A 272 -7.52 -2.42 -14.57
CA LEU A 272 -7.69 -3.62 -13.76
C LEU A 272 -8.99 -4.40 -14.06
N ARG A 273 -9.96 -3.76 -14.73
CA ARG A 273 -11.23 -4.38 -15.17
C ARG A 273 -11.13 -5.11 -16.51
N ASN A 274 -9.97 -5.04 -17.18
CA ASN A 274 -9.73 -5.68 -18.48
C ASN A 274 -9.15 -7.10 -18.38
N GLY A 275 -9.25 -7.77 -17.22
CA GLY A 275 -8.77 -9.14 -17.02
C GLY A 275 -7.35 -9.27 -16.49
N PHE A 276 -6.86 -8.27 -15.75
CA PHE A 276 -5.57 -8.41 -15.05
C PHE A 276 -5.68 -9.39 -13.88
N ARG A 277 -4.63 -10.19 -13.74
CA ARG A 277 -4.39 -11.06 -12.60
C ARG A 277 -3.22 -10.50 -11.80
N VAL A 278 -3.48 -10.17 -10.55
CA VAL A 278 -2.52 -9.62 -9.61
C VAL A 278 -2.20 -10.70 -8.59
N ARG A 279 -0.94 -11.12 -8.51
CA ARG A 279 -0.48 -11.93 -7.38
C ARG A 279 0.09 -11.02 -6.32
N THR A 280 -0.30 -11.26 -5.08
CA THR A 280 0.23 -10.55 -3.92
C THR A 280 1.35 -11.33 -3.26
N THR A 281 2.11 -10.67 -2.39
CA THR A 281 3.09 -11.30 -1.50
C THR A 281 2.45 -11.91 -0.25
N ILE A 282 1.12 -11.79 -0.08
CA ILE A 282 0.41 -12.24 1.12
C ILE A 282 0.47 -13.77 1.21
N ASP A 283 0.94 -14.25 2.36
CA ASP A 283 0.86 -15.64 2.74
C ASP A 283 -0.53 -15.91 3.33
N LYS A 284 -1.27 -16.82 2.69
CA LYS A 284 -2.64 -17.12 3.10
C LYS A 284 -2.73 -17.59 4.55
N LYS A 285 -1.80 -18.44 4.99
CA LYS A 285 -1.83 -19.01 6.36
C LYS A 285 -1.52 -17.94 7.40
N LEU A 286 -0.53 -17.09 7.14
CA LEU A 286 -0.21 -15.97 8.04
C LEU A 286 -1.34 -14.94 8.07
N GLN A 287 -1.99 -14.67 6.94
CA GLN A 287 -3.14 -13.77 6.86
C GLN A 287 -4.33 -14.30 7.66
N GLU A 288 -4.72 -15.55 7.45
CA GLU A 288 -5.81 -16.20 8.20
C GLU A 288 -5.52 -16.26 9.71
N LEU A 289 -4.26 -16.55 10.07
CA LEU A 289 -3.81 -16.53 11.45
C LEU A 289 -3.96 -15.12 12.06
N LEU A 290 -3.53 -14.08 11.35
CA LEU A 290 -3.65 -12.71 11.85
C LEU A 290 -5.13 -12.30 12.01
N VAL A 291 -5.95 -12.54 10.98
CA VAL A 291 -7.40 -12.22 10.94
C VAL A 291 -8.16 -12.91 12.08
N SER A 292 -7.81 -14.15 12.41
CA SER A 292 -8.50 -14.92 13.46
C SER A 292 -8.10 -14.55 14.88
N ASN A 293 -7.02 -13.80 15.09
CA ASN A 293 -6.49 -13.49 16.42
C ASN A 293 -6.67 -12.02 16.85
N ILE A 294 -7.01 -11.10 15.92
CA ILE A 294 -7.21 -9.67 16.21
C ILE A 294 -8.46 -9.11 15.51
N THR A 295 -8.96 -7.96 15.95
CA THR A 295 -10.14 -7.30 15.37
C THR A 295 -9.77 -5.98 14.70
N LYS A 296 -10.43 -5.65 13.58
CA LYS A 296 -10.04 -4.48 12.75
C LYS A 296 -10.28 -3.12 13.41
N ASP A 297 -11.26 -3.06 14.30
CA ASP A 297 -11.73 -1.83 14.96
C ASP A 297 -10.73 -1.30 15.99
N GLN A 298 -9.91 -2.16 16.57
CA GLN A 298 -8.96 -1.80 17.63
C GLN A 298 -7.52 -2.16 17.30
N TRP A 299 -7.26 -3.03 16.33
CA TRP A 299 -5.92 -3.55 16.09
C TRP A 299 -5.44 -3.23 14.68
N ALA A 300 -4.12 -3.13 14.57
CA ALA A 300 -3.40 -3.09 13.32
C ALA A 300 -2.19 -4.02 13.41
N GLY A 301 -2.15 -5.03 12.54
CA GLY A 301 -1.10 -6.04 12.48
C GLY A 301 -0.44 -6.08 11.12
N LEU A 302 0.89 -6.17 11.10
CA LEU A 302 1.70 -6.24 9.88
C LEU A 302 2.84 -7.24 10.08
N ILE A 303 2.92 -8.24 9.21
CA ILE A 303 4.06 -9.17 9.10
C ILE A 303 4.76 -8.89 7.77
N VAL A 304 6.03 -8.54 7.83
CA VAL A 304 6.86 -8.20 6.67
C VAL A 304 8.18 -8.96 6.72
N GLU A 305 8.69 -9.37 5.56
CA GLU A 305 10.09 -9.79 5.42
C GLU A 305 10.99 -8.56 5.42
N HIS A 306 11.82 -8.39 6.45
CA HIS A 306 12.58 -7.14 6.63
C HIS A 306 13.66 -6.91 5.56
N SER A 307 14.16 -7.98 4.92
CA SER A 307 15.20 -7.93 3.90
C SER A 307 14.69 -7.68 2.48
N THR A 308 13.42 -8.01 2.21
CA THR A 308 12.81 -7.86 0.87
C THR A 308 11.77 -6.76 0.84
N GLY A 309 11.11 -6.49 1.97
CA GLY A 309 9.95 -5.61 2.07
C GLY A 309 8.63 -6.32 1.72
N LYS A 310 8.61 -7.64 1.49
CA LYS A 310 7.38 -8.36 1.14
C LYS A 310 6.42 -8.37 2.34
N ILE A 311 5.22 -7.81 2.16
CA ILE A 311 4.14 -7.91 3.15
C ILE A 311 3.57 -9.32 3.08
N ARG A 312 3.74 -10.10 4.14
CA ARG A 312 3.24 -11.48 4.24
C ARG A 312 1.86 -11.58 4.88
N ALA A 313 1.51 -10.65 5.76
CA ALA A 313 0.16 -10.49 6.28
C ALA A 313 -0.07 -9.05 6.72
N ALA A 314 -1.28 -8.53 6.49
CA ALA A 314 -1.69 -7.19 6.93
C ALA A 314 -3.17 -7.19 7.28
N TYR A 315 -3.52 -6.69 8.46
CA TYR A 315 -4.91 -6.66 8.91
C TYR A 315 -5.16 -5.54 9.91
N GLY A 316 -6.29 -4.85 9.76
CA GLY A 316 -6.70 -3.76 10.64
C GLY A 316 -6.55 -2.37 10.02
N LEU A 317 -7.05 -1.37 10.73
CA LEU A 317 -7.21 -0.03 10.18
C LEU A 317 -5.87 0.69 10.02
N GLY A 318 -5.67 1.27 8.85
CA GLY A 318 -4.60 2.25 8.63
C GLY A 318 -3.19 1.69 8.74
N ILE A 319 -2.94 0.50 8.19
CA ILE A 319 -1.59 -0.08 8.09
C ILE A 319 -0.63 0.85 7.34
N ILE A 320 -1.06 1.39 6.19
CA ILE A 320 -0.25 2.27 5.33
C ILE A 320 -0.42 3.75 5.69
N ASN A 321 -1.66 4.20 5.94
CA ASN A 321 -1.97 5.63 6.05
C ASN A 321 -2.50 6.05 7.44
N GLY A 322 -2.77 5.11 8.35
CA GLY A 322 -3.30 5.41 9.67
C GLY A 322 -2.19 5.80 10.62
N ARG A 323 -2.32 6.97 11.25
CA ARG A 323 -1.31 7.50 12.15
C ARG A 323 -1.64 7.20 13.60
N ARG A 324 -0.60 6.89 14.35
CA ARG A 324 -0.65 6.54 15.78
C ARG A 324 0.61 7.07 16.45
N GLN A 325 0.49 7.57 17.68
CA GLN A 325 1.68 7.94 18.45
C GLN A 325 2.51 6.70 18.75
N LEU A 326 3.80 6.74 18.41
CA LEU A 326 4.68 5.58 18.46
C LEU A 326 5.08 5.17 19.88
N GLY A 327 5.08 6.13 20.81
CA GLY A 327 5.56 5.94 22.18
C GLY A 327 7.00 5.43 22.22
N SER A 328 7.33 4.67 23.27
CA SER A 328 8.69 4.13 23.46
C SER A 328 9.21 3.19 22.36
N ALA A 329 8.41 2.83 21.35
CA ALA A 329 8.89 2.11 20.18
C ALA A 329 9.78 2.98 19.26
N ILE A 330 9.87 4.30 19.49
CA ILE A 330 10.82 5.19 18.80
C ILE A 330 12.27 5.00 19.26
N LYS A 331 12.48 4.55 20.51
CA LYS A 331 13.79 4.58 21.18
C LYS A 331 14.88 3.85 20.38
N PRO A 332 14.65 2.63 19.84
CA PRO A 332 15.67 1.94 19.05
C PRO A 332 16.26 2.76 17.90
N PHE A 333 15.50 3.68 17.29
CA PHE A 333 16.01 4.49 16.18
C PHE A 333 17.10 5.48 16.58
N TYR A 334 16.95 6.21 17.68
CA TYR A 334 17.99 7.14 18.11
C TYR A 334 19.06 6.47 18.97
N TYR A 335 18.79 5.31 19.57
CA TYR A 335 19.85 4.45 20.10
C TYR A 335 20.74 3.91 18.98
N TYR A 336 20.14 3.53 17.85
CA TYR A 336 20.88 3.17 16.64
C TYR A 336 21.77 4.32 16.16
N LEU A 337 21.26 5.56 16.14
CA LEU A 337 22.07 6.76 15.88
C LEU A 337 23.21 6.95 16.90
N ALA A 338 22.94 6.74 18.19
CA ALA A 338 23.96 6.82 19.24
C ALA A 338 25.08 5.80 19.03
N PHE A 339 24.74 4.57 18.66
CA PHE A 339 25.76 3.55 18.41
C PHE A 339 26.63 3.87 17.20
N MET A 340 26.07 4.50 16.16
CA MET A 340 26.86 5.08 15.06
C MET A 340 27.79 6.18 15.58
N ALA A 341 27.30 7.04 16.48
CA ALA A 341 28.09 8.10 17.13
C ALA A 341 29.21 7.60 18.07
N GLY A 342 29.32 6.29 18.29
CA GLY A 342 30.41 5.68 19.06
C GLY A 342 30.01 5.18 20.46
N TYR A 343 28.79 5.46 20.92
CA TYR A 343 28.32 5.00 22.24
C TYR A 343 28.37 3.46 22.36
N ASN A 344 28.62 2.94 23.55
CA ASN A 344 28.66 1.50 23.85
C ASN A 344 27.46 1.09 24.71
N LEU A 345 27.15 -0.20 24.71
CA LEU A 345 26.03 -0.76 25.52
C LEU A 345 26.20 -0.51 27.03
N ASP A 346 27.44 -0.52 27.50
CA ASP A 346 27.83 -0.35 28.90
C ASP A 346 28.20 1.09 29.27
N ASP A 347 28.10 2.05 28.34
CA ASP A 347 28.22 3.47 28.68
C ASP A 347 27.07 3.89 29.60
N PHE A 348 27.33 4.85 30.50
CA PHE A 348 26.35 5.31 31.47
C PHE A 348 25.55 6.51 30.98
N LEU A 349 24.25 6.50 31.30
CA LEU A 349 23.33 7.62 31.13
C LEU A 349 22.77 8.06 32.48
N PRO A 350 22.62 9.37 32.73
CA PRO A 350 22.04 9.87 33.96
C PRO A 350 20.53 9.55 34.06
N ASP A 351 20.12 9.16 35.27
CA ASP A 351 18.73 8.84 35.66
C ASP A 351 18.35 9.63 36.92
N ASN A 352 18.44 10.96 36.84
CA ASN A 352 18.08 11.92 37.89
C ASN A 352 16.95 12.84 37.41
N PRO A 353 16.19 13.51 38.29
CA PRO A 353 15.18 14.47 37.86
C PRO A 353 15.73 15.48 36.85
N ILE A 354 15.01 15.69 35.75
CA ILE A 354 15.35 16.68 34.72
C ILE A 354 14.18 17.61 34.47
N LYS A 355 14.48 18.85 34.09
CA LYS A 355 13.49 19.86 33.73
C LYS A 355 13.87 20.51 32.41
N ILE A 356 12.96 20.46 31.44
CA ILE A 356 13.16 21.02 30.10
C ILE A 356 12.06 22.08 29.89
N GLY A 357 12.42 23.34 30.09
CA GLY A 357 11.44 24.42 30.14
C GLY A 357 10.42 24.20 31.28
N ARG A 358 9.15 23.95 30.92
CA ARG A 358 8.07 23.62 31.88
C ARG A 358 7.80 22.13 32.03
N TRP A 359 8.49 21.29 31.25
CA TRP A 359 8.27 19.86 31.25
C TRP A 359 9.20 19.17 32.25
N GLU A 360 8.61 18.45 33.21
CA GLU A 360 9.29 17.65 34.23
C GLU A 360 8.89 16.18 34.02
N PRO A 361 9.55 15.47 33.08
CA PRO A 361 9.25 14.08 32.83
C PRO A 361 9.65 13.19 34.00
N GLU A 362 9.01 12.03 34.09
CA GLU A 362 9.33 10.97 35.06
C GLU A 362 9.49 9.62 34.36
N ASN A 363 10.20 8.70 35.01
CA ASN A 363 10.11 7.29 34.66
C ASN A 363 8.73 6.74 35.00
N PHE A 364 8.29 5.72 34.27
CA PHE A 364 6.96 5.12 34.48
C PHE A 364 6.77 4.61 35.92
N ASP A 365 7.83 4.09 36.54
CA ASP A 365 7.83 3.61 37.92
C ASP A 365 8.11 4.70 38.96
N LYS A 366 8.25 5.97 38.54
CA LYS A 366 8.54 7.15 39.35
C LYS A 366 9.82 7.05 40.19
N LYS A 367 10.77 6.20 39.76
CA LYS A 367 12.05 6.02 40.45
C LYS A 367 13.20 6.59 39.63
N PHE A 368 14.21 7.09 40.33
CA PHE A 368 15.48 7.55 39.80
C PHE A 368 16.61 6.65 40.29
N ARG A 369 17.53 6.27 39.41
CA ARG A 369 18.62 5.32 39.70
C ARG A 369 20.00 5.98 39.72
N GLY A 370 20.08 7.30 39.56
CA GLY A 370 21.34 8.02 39.50
C GLY A 370 22.01 7.90 38.12
N LYS A 371 22.50 6.71 37.78
CA LYS A 371 23.00 6.37 36.45
C LYS A 371 22.72 4.92 36.09
N VAL A 372 22.49 4.65 34.82
CA VAL A 372 22.24 3.31 34.28
C VAL A 372 23.01 3.11 32.98
N THR A 373 23.26 1.86 32.58
CA THR A 373 23.88 1.61 31.26
C THR A 373 22.89 1.89 30.12
N ILE A 374 23.39 2.16 28.92
CA ILE A 374 22.55 2.31 27.71
C ILE A 374 21.72 1.03 27.45
N GLU A 375 22.31 -0.15 27.62
CA GLU A 375 21.61 -1.43 27.51
C GLU A 375 20.44 -1.52 28.49
N TYR A 376 20.68 -1.21 29.78
CA TYR A 376 19.65 -1.24 30.81
C TYR A 376 18.53 -0.21 30.54
N ALA A 377 18.91 1.00 30.11
CA ALA A 377 17.97 2.06 29.77
C ALA A 377 17.01 1.62 28.65
N LEU A 378 17.50 0.97 27.58
CA LEU A 378 16.64 0.47 26.51
C LEU A 378 15.82 -0.74 26.94
N ALA A 379 16.45 -1.72 27.61
CA ALA A 379 15.82 -2.96 28.07
C ALA A 379 14.60 -2.68 28.97
N HIS A 380 14.77 -1.78 29.94
CA HIS A 380 13.69 -1.37 30.85
C HIS A 380 12.92 -0.14 30.34
N SER A 381 13.22 0.34 29.14
CA SER A 381 12.51 1.42 28.46
C SER A 381 12.42 2.70 29.29
N LEU A 382 13.45 3.04 30.06
CA LEU A 382 13.45 4.19 30.97
C LEU A 382 13.32 5.51 30.21
N ASN A 383 12.57 6.46 30.74
CA ASN A 383 12.28 7.73 30.07
C ASN A 383 13.44 8.70 30.23
N ILE A 384 13.91 8.91 31.46
CA ILE A 384 14.89 9.95 31.78
C ILE A 384 16.24 9.71 31.09
N PRO A 385 16.86 8.50 31.15
CA PRO A 385 18.11 8.25 30.44
C PRO A 385 17.95 8.42 28.92
N SER A 386 16.81 8.01 28.38
CA SER A 386 16.53 8.10 26.94
C SER A 386 16.35 9.55 26.48
N ILE A 387 15.74 10.41 27.31
CA ILE A 387 15.65 11.86 27.05
C ILE A 387 17.05 12.47 27.08
N ASN A 388 17.87 12.14 28.08
CA ASN A 388 19.25 12.62 28.16
C ASN A 388 20.07 12.21 26.92
N LEU A 389 19.93 10.96 26.46
CA LEU A 389 20.56 10.50 25.22
C LEU A 389 20.05 11.29 24.00
N PHE A 390 18.74 11.45 23.86
CA PHE A 390 18.13 12.20 22.77
C PHE A 390 18.62 13.65 22.71
N LEU A 391 18.69 14.33 23.86
CA LEU A 391 19.21 15.69 23.94
C LEU A 391 20.70 15.76 23.59
N LYS A 392 21.51 14.79 24.03
CA LYS A 392 22.95 14.73 23.74
C LYS A 392 23.24 14.49 22.25
N LEU A 393 22.37 13.75 21.54
CA LEU A 393 22.42 13.61 20.08
C LEU A 393 21.92 14.85 19.32
N GLY A 394 21.14 15.72 19.98
CA GLY A 394 20.51 16.87 19.39
C GLY A 394 19.17 16.54 18.72
N GLN A 395 18.11 17.24 19.12
CA GLN A 395 16.75 17.04 18.60
C GLN A 395 16.67 17.17 17.07
N GLY A 396 17.34 18.17 16.49
CA GLY A 396 17.37 18.40 15.05
C GLY A 396 17.98 17.22 14.29
N ASN A 397 19.07 16.65 14.82
CA ASN A 397 19.73 15.50 14.24
C ASN A 397 18.88 14.24 14.30
N VAL A 398 18.26 13.97 15.46
CA VAL A 398 17.36 12.82 15.60
C VAL A 398 16.16 12.97 14.64
N THR A 399 15.57 14.16 14.58
CA THR A 399 14.45 14.44 13.66
C THR A 399 14.85 14.24 12.20
N ASN A 400 16.00 14.78 11.80
CA ASN A 400 16.55 14.62 10.46
C ASN A 400 16.87 13.15 10.15
N PHE A 401 17.41 12.40 11.10
CA PHE A 401 17.70 10.99 10.95
C PHE A 401 16.43 10.17 10.73
N LEU A 402 15.39 10.37 11.54
CA LEU A 402 14.11 9.67 11.39
C LEU A 402 13.44 10.00 10.05
N LYS A 403 13.34 11.30 9.72
CA LYS A 403 12.59 11.79 8.55
C LYS A 403 13.33 11.58 7.24
N ASN A 404 14.63 11.90 7.19
CA ASN A 404 15.42 11.99 5.96
C ASN A 404 16.48 10.90 5.83
N THR A 405 16.73 10.09 6.87
CA THR A 405 17.57 8.88 6.74
C THR A 405 16.71 7.63 6.74
N LEU A 406 15.88 7.42 7.77
CA LEU A 406 14.97 6.27 7.86
C LEU A 406 13.69 6.43 7.03
N MET A 407 13.48 7.60 6.42
CA MET A 407 12.34 7.90 5.55
C MET A 407 10.97 7.71 6.26
N ILE A 408 10.92 7.84 7.58
CA ILE A 408 9.70 7.63 8.37
C ILE A 408 8.78 8.84 8.19
N SER A 409 7.67 8.62 7.50
CA SER A 409 6.66 9.66 7.30
C SER A 409 5.80 9.84 8.56
N GLY A 410 5.34 11.05 8.84
CA GLY A 410 4.51 11.30 10.02
C GLY A 410 4.42 12.75 10.43
N PHE A 411 3.75 12.98 11.56
CA PHE A 411 3.72 14.28 12.23
C PHE A 411 4.76 14.31 13.35
N TYR A 412 5.75 15.18 13.21
CA TYR A 412 6.85 15.34 14.15
C TYR A 412 6.59 16.56 15.04
N PRO A 413 6.59 16.41 16.37
CA PRO A 413 6.61 17.55 17.28
C PRO A 413 7.98 18.25 17.22
N ASN A 414 7.96 19.56 17.47
CA ASN A 414 9.15 20.40 17.49
C ASN A 414 9.75 20.57 18.90
N ASP A 415 9.57 19.59 19.78
CA ASP A 415 10.08 19.62 21.16
C ASP A 415 10.65 18.27 21.63
N ALA A 416 11.18 18.25 22.85
CA ALA A 416 11.82 17.08 23.45
C ALA A 416 10.87 15.92 23.76
N THR A 417 9.55 16.10 23.66
CA THR A 417 8.59 14.98 23.85
C THR A 417 8.76 13.92 22.76
N LEU A 418 9.34 14.28 21.61
CA LEU A 418 9.72 13.34 20.55
C LEU A 418 10.56 12.18 21.10
N ALA A 419 11.43 12.42 22.10
CA ALA A 419 12.24 11.39 22.75
C ALA A 419 11.40 10.24 23.35
N LEU A 420 10.16 10.52 23.74
CA LEU A 420 9.22 9.56 24.30
C LEU A 420 8.19 9.04 23.28
N GLY A 421 8.26 9.49 22.02
CA GLY A 421 7.49 8.94 20.91
C GLY A 421 6.15 9.61 20.65
N THR A 422 6.05 10.91 20.86
CA THR A 422 4.93 11.75 20.39
C THR A 422 4.87 11.90 18.86
N LEU A 423 5.80 11.25 18.12
CA LEU A 423 5.71 11.05 16.68
C LEU A 423 4.46 10.24 16.31
N GLU A 424 3.64 10.80 15.42
CA GLU A 424 2.49 10.09 14.85
C GLU A 424 2.80 9.55 13.45
N THR A 425 2.80 8.22 13.29
CA THR A 425 3.23 7.55 12.06
C THR A 425 2.42 6.26 11.80
N SER A 426 2.60 5.66 10.62
CA SER A 426 1.91 4.43 10.20
C SER A 426 2.64 3.16 10.59
N VAL A 427 1.94 2.03 10.62
CA VAL A 427 2.54 0.71 10.89
C VAL A 427 3.59 0.37 9.83
N ALA A 428 3.32 0.69 8.57
CA ALA A 428 4.24 0.47 7.46
C ALA A 428 5.51 1.36 7.53
N ASP A 429 5.37 2.62 7.95
CA ASP A 429 6.52 3.51 8.17
C ASP A 429 7.41 3.02 9.32
N VAL A 430 6.80 2.49 10.40
CA VAL A 430 7.55 1.86 11.49
C VAL A 430 8.30 0.63 10.97
N ALA A 431 7.66 -0.23 10.18
CA ALA A 431 8.33 -1.37 9.55
C ALA A 431 9.51 -0.95 8.67
N GLN A 432 9.34 0.10 7.88
CA GLN A 432 10.40 0.67 7.05
C GLN A 432 11.58 1.16 7.89
N GLY A 433 11.34 1.90 8.98
CA GLY A 433 12.42 2.34 9.87
C GLY A 433 13.16 1.18 10.53
N TYR A 434 12.44 0.18 11.02
CA TYR A 434 13.04 -0.99 11.67
C TYR A 434 13.78 -1.90 10.68
N SER A 435 13.41 -1.90 9.39
CA SER A 435 14.15 -2.65 8.37
C SER A 435 15.64 -2.27 8.35
N ALA A 436 15.97 -0.99 8.56
CA ALA A 436 17.36 -0.52 8.63
C ALA A 436 18.14 -1.20 9.76
N ILE A 437 17.52 -1.35 10.92
CA ILE A 437 18.15 -2.02 12.07
C ILE A 437 18.37 -3.50 11.75
N PHE A 438 17.36 -4.20 11.23
CA PHE A 438 17.41 -5.64 10.99
C PHE A 438 18.29 -6.05 9.80
N THR A 439 18.53 -5.15 8.85
CA THR A 439 19.33 -5.40 7.63
C THR A 439 20.74 -4.83 7.68
N GLY A 440 21.12 -4.11 8.74
CA GLY A 440 22.42 -3.45 8.83
C GLY A 440 22.52 -2.12 8.07
N GLY A 441 21.39 -1.50 7.74
CA GLY A 441 21.32 -0.15 7.18
C GLY A 441 20.47 0.00 5.91
N LEU A 442 19.78 -1.03 5.42
CA LEU A 442 18.89 -0.90 4.26
C LEU A 442 17.51 -0.40 4.70
N VAL A 443 17.05 0.70 4.13
CA VAL A 443 15.71 1.24 4.39
C VAL A 443 14.77 0.77 3.29
N ILE A 444 13.94 -0.21 3.61
CA ILE A 444 13.10 -0.91 2.63
C ILE A 444 11.62 -0.61 2.90
N ARG A 445 10.93 -0.06 1.89
CA ARG A 445 9.49 0.19 1.97
C ARG A 445 8.70 -1.11 1.81
N PRO A 446 7.78 -1.45 2.72
CA PRO A 446 6.91 -2.61 2.57
C PRO A 446 6.04 -2.54 1.30
N ARG A 447 5.89 -3.66 0.58
CA ARG A 447 5.08 -3.80 -0.64
C ARG A 447 4.30 -5.11 -0.68
N ILE A 448 3.12 -5.09 -1.31
CA ILE A 448 2.17 -6.20 -1.39
C ILE A 448 2.02 -6.81 -2.77
N VAL A 449 2.35 -6.11 -3.87
CA VAL A 449 2.13 -6.62 -5.23
C VAL A 449 3.34 -7.42 -5.68
N GLU A 450 3.19 -8.71 -5.95
CA GLU A 450 4.26 -9.59 -6.43
C GLU A 450 4.38 -9.57 -7.96
N TYR A 451 3.27 -9.69 -8.69
CA TYR A 451 3.27 -9.47 -10.13
C TYR A 451 1.91 -9.01 -10.63
N VAL A 452 1.90 -8.40 -11.82
CA VAL A 452 0.69 -8.07 -12.58
C VAL A 452 0.81 -8.67 -13.97
N LYS A 453 -0.16 -9.50 -14.36
CA LYS A 453 -0.21 -10.09 -15.72
C LYS A 453 -1.58 -9.95 -16.35
N ASP A 454 -1.64 -9.88 -17.68
CA ASP A 454 -2.92 -9.91 -18.40
C ASP A 454 -3.46 -11.34 -18.55
N LYS A 455 -4.62 -11.43 -19.19
CA LYS A 455 -5.28 -12.70 -19.55
C LYS A 455 -4.47 -13.59 -20.51
N ASN A 456 -3.53 -13.02 -21.27
CA ASN A 456 -2.68 -13.76 -22.21
C ASN A 456 -1.39 -14.25 -21.54
N GLY A 457 -1.17 -13.90 -20.26
CA GLY A 457 0.01 -14.28 -19.50
C GLY A 457 1.18 -13.31 -19.63
N TYR A 458 1.01 -12.17 -20.32
CA TYR A 458 2.04 -11.15 -20.41
C TYR A 458 2.21 -10.44 -19.06
N VAL A 459 3.44 -10.41 -18.54
CA VAL A 459 3.77 -9.82 -17.23
C VAL A 459 4.13 -8.35 -17.41
N TYR A 460 3.31 -7.46 -16.84
CA TYR A 460 3.52 -6.01 -16.85
C TYR A 460 4.39 -5.53 -15.70
N TYR A 461 4.34 -6.24 -14.58
CA TYR A 461 5.11 -5.94 -13.38
C TYR A 461 5.52 -7.22 -12.67
N SER A 462 6.72 -7.23 -12.12
CA SER A 462 7.23 -8.26 -11.22
C SER A 462 7.93 -7.59 -10.05
N TYR A 463 7.88 -8.23 -8.89
CA TYR A 463 8.33 -7.71 -7.61
C TYR A 463 9.77 -7.23 -7.67
N LYS A 464 10.01 -6.04 -7.10
CA LYS A 464 11.34 -5.51 -6.81
C LYS A 464 11.32 -4.90 -5.40
N PRO A 465 12.28 -5.24 -4.53
CA PRO A 465 12.42 -4.58 -3.24
C PRO A 465 12.48 -3.07 -3.41
N ALA A 466 11.64 -2.35 -2.66
CA ALA A 466 11.60 -0.90 -2.70
C ALA A 466 12.63 -0.32 -1.72
N LEU A 467 13.92 -0.42 -2.08
CA LEU A 467 15.00 0.23 -1.35
C LEU A 467 14.88 1.74 -1.51
N VAL A 468 14.44 2.43 -0.46
CA VAL A 468 14.21 3.89 -0.49
C VAL A 468 15.41 4.67 0.02
N ASN A 469 16.27 4.06 0.83
CA ASN A 469 17.53 4.65 1.26
C ASN A 469 18.52 3.61 1.77
N VAL A 470 19.79 3.99 1.88
CA VAL A 470 20.83 3.27 2.64
C VAL A 470 21.33 4.21 3.73
N VAL A 471 21.29 3.75 4.98
CA VAL A 471 21.68 4.54 6.14
C VAL A 471 23.13 4.98 5.99
N LYS A 472 23.35 6.29 6.08
CA LYS A 472 24.66 6.91 6.24
C LYS A 472 24.60 7.75 7.52
N PRO A 473 25.51 7.54 8.49
CA PRO A 473 25.54 8.39 9.66
C PRO A 473 25.84 9.84 9.23
N PRO A 474 25.27 10.84 9.93
CA PRO A 474 25.77 12.21 9.85
C PRO A 474 27.27 12.24 10.12
N LYS A 475 28.02 13.15 9.47
CA LYS A 475 29.50 13.21 9.59
C LYS A 475 30.00 13.26 11.04
N GLU A 476 29.26 13.95 11.90
CA GLU A 476 29.54 14.07 13.34
C GLU A 476 29.32 12.78 14.15
N PHE A 477 28.55 11.84 13.60
CA PHE A 477 28.19 10.55 14.20
C PHE A 477 28.74 9.36 13.42
N ASP A 478 29.75 9.54 12.56
CA ASP A 478 30.35 8.49 11.74
C ASP A 478 31.53 7.82 12.47
N LYS A 479 31.29 7.30 13.68
CA LYS A 479 32.29 6.52 14.44
C LYS A 479 32.17 5.02 14.17
N ARG A 480 30.96 4.53 13.93
CA ARG A 480 30.67 3.14 13.56
C ARG A 480 29.84 3.06 12.30
N THR A 481 30.02 1.95 11.62
CA THR A 481 29.20 1.62 10.46
C THR A 481 27.74 1.34 10.89
N PRO A 482 26.77 1.55 9.98
CA PRO A 482 25.38 1.15 10.17
C PRO A 482 25.21 -0.33 10.57
N LEU A 483 26.08 -1.22 10.07
CA LEU A 483 26.08 -2.64 10.42
C LEU A 483 26.43 -2.88 11.90
N GLU A 484 27.51 -2.29 12.39
CA GLU A 484 27.93 -2.43 13.79
C GLU A 484 26.91 -1.84 14.75
N ALA A 485 26.34 -0.68 14.40
CA ALA A 485 25.28 -0.05 15.17
C ALA A 485 23.99 -0.90 15.19
N SER A 486 23.69 -1.62 14.11
CA SER A 486 22.56 -2.56 14.06
C SER A 486 22.79 -3.74 14.99
N ILE A 487 24.00 -4.30 15.03
CA ILE A 487 24.37 -5.39 15.95
C ILE A 487 24.17 -4.96 17.40
N LEU A 488 24.63 -3.76 17.78
CA LEU A 488 24.46 -3.24 19.13
C LEU A 488 22.98 -2.98 19.46
N THR A 489 22.22 -2.40 18.53
CA THR A 489 20.78 -2.19 18.69
C THR A 489 20.03 -3.50 18.89
N LEU A 490 20.32 -4.53 18.09
CA LEU A 490 19.69 -5.84 18.19
C LEU A 490 20.04 -6.54 19.50
N ARG A 491 21.29 -6.49 19.97
CA ARG A 491 21.67 -7.01 21.30
C ARG A 491 20.85 -6.34 22.42
N ALA A 492 20.71 -5.02 22.37
CA ALA A 492 19.90 -4.30 23.35
C ALA A 492 18.39 -4.65 23.23
N MET A 493 17.87 -4.82 22.01
CA MET A 493 16.48 -5.25 21.79
C MET A 493 16.21 -6.70 22.20
N GLU A 494 17.21 -7.58 22.16
CA GLU A 494 17.13 -8.93 22.73
C GLU A 494 16.89 -8.84 24.24
N LYS A 495 17.62 -7.96 24.94
CA LYS A 495 17.48 -7.72 26.39
C LYS A 495 16.10 -7.21 26.78
N VAL A 496 15.46 -6.40 25.92
CA VAL A 496 14.06 -5.98 26.12
C VAL A 496 13.12 -7.19 26.23
N VAL A 497 13.38 -8.26 25.48
CA VAL A 497 12.56 -9.48 25.43
C VAL A 497 13.00 -10.51 26.47
N THR A 498 14.27 -10.59 26.84
CA THR A 498 14.74 -11.59 27.82
C THR A 498 14.62 -11.12 29.27
N GLU A 499 14.73 -9.82 29.53
CA GLU A 499 14.86 -9.26 30.89
C GLU A 499 13.95 -8.04 31.11
N GLY A 500 13.59 -7.35 30.03
CA GLY A 500 13.00 -6.03 30.05
C GLY A 500 11.47 -5.97 29.93
N THR A 501 10.99 -4.85 29.37
CA THR A 501 9.56 -4.52 29.30
C THR A 501 8.70 -5.46 28.46
N SER A 502 9.33 -6.32 27.65
CA SER A 502 8.65 -7.24 26.73
C SER A 502 8.97 -8.71 27.03
N ARG A 503 9.25 -9.05 28.30
CA ARG A 503 9.48 -10.44 28.72
C ARG A 503 8.34 -11.40 28.34
N SER A 504 7.11 -10.90 28.24
CA SER A 504 5.96 -11.65 27.77
C SER A 504 6.02 -12.07 26.29
N ALA A 505 6.97 -11.57 25.49
CA ALA A 505 7.25 -12.06 24.13
C ALA A 505 8.25 -13.22 24.08
N GLN A 506 8.90 -13.56 25.20
CA GLN A 506 9.89 -14.62 25.24
C GLN A 506 9.28 -15.98 24.87
N MET A 507 9.99 -16.71 24.01
CA MET A 507 9.62 -18.05 23.56
C MET A 507 10.83 -18.98 23.72
N PRO A 508 10.74 -20.06 24.52
CA PRO A 508 11.85 -21.00 24.69
C PRO A 508 12.36 -21.56 23.36
N GLY A 509 13.69 -21.60 23.19
CA GLY A 509 14.34 -22.09 21.98
C GLY A 509 14.21 -21.18 20.75
N ARG A 510 13.65 -19.98 20.91
CA ARG A 510 13.47 -19.00 19.84
C ARG A 510 14.14 -17.68 20.20
N LYS A 511 14.79 -17.06 19.23
CA LYS A 511 15.50 -15.79 19.42
C LYS A 511 14.68 -14.63 18.85
N ILE A 512 14.29 -13.69 19.70
CA ILE A 512 13.42 -12.57 19.35
C ILE A 512 14.11 -11.26 19.72
N TYR A 513 14.09 -10.32 18.78
CA TYR A 513 14.49 -8.93 19.00
C TYR A 513 13.24 -8.07 18.96
N GLY A 514 12.99 -7.23 19.95
CA GLY A 514 11.80 -6.40 19.93
C GLY A 514 11.79 -5.21 20.87
N LYS A 515 10.77 -4.39 20.72
CA LYS A 515 10.52 -3.22 21.55
C LYS A 515 9.03 -2.99 21.75
N SER A 516 8.62 -2.80 23.00
CA SER A 516 7.31 -2.26 23.34
C SER A 516 7.27 -0.73 23.23
N GLY A 517 6.15 -0.20 22.76
CA GLY A 517 5.79 1.22 22.82
C GLY A 517 4.47 1.40 23.55
N SER A 518 4.41 2.35 24.48
CA SER A 518 3.16 2.81 25.10
C SER A 518 3.06 4.32 24.89
N ALA A 519 1.93 4.78 24.40
CA ALA A 519 1.53 6.18 24.27
C ALA A 519 0.16 6.36 24.95
N GLU A 520 -0.38 7.58 24.96
CA GLU A 520 -1.60 7.90 25.73
C GLU A 520 -2.80 7.04 25.36
N ASN A 521 -2.99 6.78 24.05
CA ASN A 521 -4.13 6.00 23.53
C ASN A 521 -3.70 4.82 22.64
N TYR A 522 -2.41 4.48 22.63
CA TYR A 522 -1.86 3.48 21.72
C TYR A 522 -0.83 2.59 22.42
N ALA A 523 -0.87 1.30 22.10
CA ALA A 523 0.14 0.34 22.52
C ALA A 523 0.70 -0.39 21.31
N TRP A 524 2.01 -0.66 21.34
CA TRP A 524 2.77 -1.25 20.24
C TRP A 524 3.68 -2.36 20.72
N PHE A 525 3.84 -3.40 19.92
CA PHE A 525 5.01 -4.25 19.97
C PHE A 525 5.56 -4.42 18.56
N VAL A 526 6.84 -4.08 18.40
CA VAL A 526 7.60 -4.27 17.17
C VAL A 526 8.64 -5.34 17.48
N GLY A 527 8.53 -6.52 16.86
CA GLY A 527 9.45 -7.61 17.14
C GLY A 527 9.64 -8.54 15.96
N GLY A 528 10.73 -9.31 15.96
CA GLY A 528 11.09 -10.13 14.82
C GLY A 528 12.28 -11.04 15.05
N ASP A 529 12.69 -11.69 13.97
CA ASP A 529 13.84 -12.59 13.89
C ASP A 529 14.68 -12.31 12.63
N GLY A 530 15.49 -13.27 12.18
CA GLY A 530 16.31 -13.13 10.99
C GLY A 530 15.56 -13.04 9.65
N LYS A 531 14.24 -13.28 9.64
CA LYS A 531 13.41 -13.24 8.42
C LYS A 531 12.30 -12.20 8.51
N TYR A 532 11.55 -12.21 9.61
CA TYR A 532 10.34 -11.40 9.74
C TYR A 532 10.49 -10.28 10.74
N LEU A 533 9.82 -9.18 10.43
CA LEU A 533 9.37 -8.18 11.38
C LEU A 533 7.85 -8.31 11.50
N PHE A 534 7.36 -8.55 12.71
CA PHE A 534 5.94 -8.58 13.05
C PHE A 534 5.62 -7.42 14.00
N ILE A 535 4.77 -6.52 13.51
CA ILE A 535 4.31 -5.35 14.26
C ILE A 535 2.85 -5.56 14.62
N LEU A 536 2.53 -5.31 15.89
CA LEU A 536 1.17 -5.26 16.37
C LEU A 536 0.94 -3.94 17.11
N ALA A 537 -0.13 -3.24 16.76
CA ALA A 537 -0.59 -2.02 17.41
C ALA A 537 -2.04 -2.19 17.87
N ARG A 538 -2.36 -1.56 19.00
CA ARG A 538 -3.72 -1.48 19.53
C ARG A 538 -4.09 -0.04 19.83
N ASP A 539 -5.27 0.34 19.39
CA ASP A 539 -5.87 1.66 19.55
C ASP A 539 -6.78 1.71 20.79
N ASN A 540 -7.02 2.92 21.29
CA ASN A 540 -7.91 3.21 22.42
C ASN A 540 -7.55 2.43 23.69
N VAL A 541 -6.25 2.30 23.97
CA VAL A 541 -5.71 1.57 25.12
C VAL A 541 -4.75 2.45 25.90
N LYS A 542 -4.87 2.47 27.24
CA LYS A 542 -4.01 3.24 28.14
C LYS A 542 -2.99 2.37 28.87
N GLU A 543 -3.23 1.06 28.84
CA GLU A 543 -2.40 0.05 29.47
C GLU A 543 -1.05 -0.08 28.80
N VAL A 544 -0.04 -0.45 29.59
CA VAL A 544 1.32 -0.66 29.10
C VAL A 544 1.34 -1.82 28.09
N SER A 545 1.97 -1.60 26.95
CA SER A 545 2.04 -2.58 25.86
C SER A 545 2.49 -3.99 26.28
N GLY A 546 3.41 -4.10 27.25
CA GLY A 546 3.88 -5.38 27.79
C GLY A 546 2.78 -6.28 28.38
N LEU A 547 1.65 -5.69 28.78
CA LEU A 547 0.51 -6.39 29.37
C LEU A 547 -0.60 -6.73 28.37
N VAL A 548 -0.72 -5.96 27.27
CA VAL A 548 -1.85 -6.07 26.33
C VAL A 548 -1.43 -6.53 24.94
N VAL A 549 -0.45 -5.86 24.34
CA VAL A 549 -0.07 -6.09 22.93
C VAL A 549 1.00 -7.16 22.82
N THR A 550 2.00 -7.14 23.71
CA THR A 550 3.11 -8.09 23.68
C THR A 550 2.65 -9.55 23.89
N PRO A 551 1.73 -9.87 24.83
CA PRO A 551 1.21 -11.23 24.97
C PRO A 551 0.39 -11.69 23.76
N LYS A 552 -0.43 -10.79 23.18
CA LYS A 552 -1.21 -11.09 21.96
C LYS A 552 -0.30 -11.32 20.76
N TRP A 553 0.77 -10.54 20.64
CA TRP A 553 1.81 -10.77 19.64
C TRP A 553 2.44 -12.16 19.80
N ARG A 554 2.80 -12.56 21.04
CA ARG A 554 3.35 -13.90 21.30
C ARG A 554 2.37 -15.01 20.93
N GLU A 555 1.10 -14.87 21.29
CA GLU A 555 0.03 -15.84 20.97
C GLU A 555 -0.04 -16.17 19.47
N ILE A 556 0.19 -15.16 18.63
CA ILE A 556 0.25 -15.31 17.17
C ILE A 556 1.62 -15.87 16.76
N ALA A 557 2.72 -15.27 17.22
CA ALA A 557 4.08 -15.63 16.83
C ALA A 557 4.43 -17.10 17.12
N VAL A 558 3.95 -17.67 18.24
CA VAL A 558 4.20 -19.09 18.57
C VAL A 558 3.67 -20.06 17.52
N LYS A 559 2.61 -19.68 16.81
CA LYS A 559 1.96 -20.46 15.73
C LYS A 559 2.64 -20.26 14.36
N THR A 560 3.74 -19.51 14.30
CA THR A 560 4.52 -19.21 13.09
C THR A 560 5.97 -19.69 13.23
N GLU A 561 6.75 -19.53 12.16
CA GLU A 561 8.20 -19.77 12.16
C GLU A 561 9.02 -18.62 12.79
N ILE A 562 8.37 -17.52 13.23
CA ILE A 562 9.06 -16.39 13.85
C ILE A 562 9.84 -16.84 15.08
N GLY A 563 11.12 -16.50 15.09
CA GLY A 563 12.08 -16.77 16.16
C GLY A 563 12.98 -17.98 15.92
N TYR A 564 12.75 -18.72 14.84
CA TYR A 564 13.65 -19.81 14.43
C TYR A 564 14.74 -19.36 13.45
N THR A 565 14.50 -18.29 12.69
CA THR A 565 15.49 -17.84 11.70
C THR A 565 16.56 -17.00 12.40
N PRO A 566 17.84 -17.42 12.41
CA PRO A 566 18.91 -16.59 12.93
C PRO A 566 19.08 -15.36 12.03
N ILE A 567 19.43 -14.23 12.63
CA ILE A 567 19.72 -13.03 11.84
C ILE A 567 21.01 -13.23 11.05
N SER A 568 21.03 -12.72 9.82
CA SER A 568 22.20 -12.82 8.93
C SER A 568 23.37 -11.93 9.37
N LEU A 569 23.09 -10.90 10.17
CA LEU A 569 24.12 -10.01 10.70
C LEU A 569 25.03 -10.76 11.69
N PRO A 570 26.35 -10.50 11.71
CA PRO A 570 27.29 -11.19 12.58
C PRO A 570 27.16 -10.71 14.04
N ILE A 571 26.04 -11.03 14.69
CA ILE A 571 25.67 -10.50 16.02
C ILE A 571 26.70 -10.83 17.11
N ASN A 572 27.53 -11.85 16.93
CA ASN A 572 28.56 -12.23 17.91
C ASN A 572 29.95 -11.62 17.63
N SER A 573 30.07 -10.76 16.62
CA SER A 573 31.35 -10.10 16.31
C SER A 573 31.80 -9.18 17.44
N LYS A 574 33.12 -9.07 17.65
CA LYS A 574 33.69 -8.06 18.53
C LYS A 574 33.57 -6.71 17.81
N ILE A 575 32.90 -5.76 18.45
CA ILE A 575 32.71 -4.40 17.92
C ILE A 575 33.75 -3.48 18.56
N GLN A 576 34.37 -2.61 17.76
CA GLN A 576 35.31 -1.62 18.26
C GLN A 576 34.63 -0.71 19.30
N ARG A 577 35.33 -0.47 20.41
CA ARG A 577 34.89 0.45 21.46
C ARG A 577 35.44 1.84 21.19
N PHE A 578 34.62 2.85 21.42
CA PHE A 578 35.03 4.26 21.36
C PHE A 578 34.87 4.89 22.73
N ASN A 579 35.77 5.80 23.10
CA ASN A 579 35.60 6.62 24.28
C ASN A 579 34.86 7.90 23.89
N VAL A 580 33.54 7.91 24.06
CA VAL A 580 32.68 9.05 23.71
C VAL A 580 32.43 9.98 24.91
N MET A 581 32.69 9.48 26.12
CA MET A 581 32.61 10.25 27.36
C MET A 581 34.05 10.66 27.71
N GLY A 582 34.47 11.88 27.33
CA GLY A 582 35.82 12.37 27.65
C GLY A 582 36.14 12.29 29.16
N ASP A 583 37.42 12.33 29.51
CA ASP A 583 37.94 12.17 30.89
C ASP A 583 37.43 13.22 31.92
N SER A 584 36.49 14.11 31.55
CA SER A 584 36.05 15.26 32.33
C SER A 584 34.59 15.26 32.80
N GLU A 585 33.81 14.19 32.63
CA GLU A 585 32.47 14.08 33.25
C GLU A 585 32.51 13.24 34.55
N ASN A 586 33.42 13.60 35.46
CA ASN A 586 33.21 13.34 36.88
C ASN A 586 32.12 14.29 37.39
N LEU A 587 31.05 13.68 37.87
CA LEU A 587 29.84 14.27 38.44
C LEU A 587 30.12 15.46 39.38
N THR A 588 29.72 16.68 38.97
CA THR A 588 28.90 17.62 39.77
C THR A 588 28.54 18.86 38.95
N GLU A 589 27.26 19.25 39.04
CA GLU A 589 26.60 20.49 38.62
C GLU A 589 25.97 20.62 37.20
N PRO A 590 24.70 21.07 37.12
CA PRO A 590 23.98 21.25 35.86
C PRO A 590 24.34 22.57 35.18
N LYS A 591 24.66 22.54 33.89
CA LYS A 591 24.69 23.73 33.04
C LYS A 591 23.33 23.92 32.36
N THR A 592 22.70 25.06 32.64
CA THR A 592 21.60 25.64 31.87
C THR A 592 22.10 26.01 30.46
N VAL A 593 21.48 25.49 29.41
CA VAL A 593 21.81 25.85 28.02
C VAL A 593 20.72 26.80 27.50
N THR A 594 21.05 28.08 27.34
CA THR A 594 20.28 29.07 26.57
C THR A 594 20.84 29.10 25.15
N GLY A 595 20.00 28.86 24.15
CA GLY A 595 20.42 28.85 22.75
C GLY A 595 20.37 30.24 22.11
N GLU A 596 21.45 30.60 21.42
CA GLU A 596 21.44 31.59 20.34
C GLU A 596 22.14 30.98 19.12
N ALA A 597 21.54 31.20 17.95
CA ALA A 597 22.03 30.72 16.66
C ALA A 597 23.07 31.69 16.07
N PRO A 598 24.14 31.22 15.41
CA PRO A 598 25.02 32.10 14.65
C PRO A 598 24.69 32.13 13.16
N GLU A 599 24.80 33.33 12.62
CA GLU A 599 24.65 33.73 11.23
C GLU A 599 25.72 33.13 10.29
N SER A 600 25.32 33.07 9.02
CA SER A 600 26.11 32.67 7.86
C SER A 600 27.27 33.63 7.55
N THR A 601 28.45 33.09 7.26
CA THR A 601 29.39 33.73 6.33
C THR A 601 29.97 32.72 5.36
N SER A 602 29.93 33.10 4.09
CA SER A 602 30.43 32.38 2.94
C SER A 602 31.87 32.79 2.66
N THR A 603 32.71 31.86 2.21
CA THR A 603 33.88 32.22 1.40
C THR A 603 34.30 31.07 0.50
N THR A 604 34.33 31.40 -0.77
CA THR A 604 34.71 30.62 -1.95
C THR A 604 36.23 30.53 -2.07
N SER A 605 36.77 29.39 -2.50
CA SER A 605 37.98 29.36 -3.34
C SER A 605 37.99 28.12 -4.23
N GLN A 606 38.41 28.36 -5.47
CA GLN A 606 38.40 27.47 -6.65
C GLN A 606 39.70 26.65 -6.77
N PRO A 607 39.77 25.67 -7.70
CA PRO A 607 40.72 24.56 -7.67
C PRO A 607 41.92 24.75 -8.61
N GLU A 608 43.01 24.03 -8.34
CA GLU A 608 44.10 23.80 -9.30
C GLU A 608 44.06 22.37 -9.85
N THR A 609 44.22 22.29 -11.15
CA THR A 609 44.36 21.09 -12.00
C THR A 609 45.85 20.88 -12.31
N ILE A 610 46.28 19.65 -12.63
CA ILE A 610 47.24 19.33 -13.70
C ILE A 610 47.21 17.84 -14.04
N ASN A 611 47.23 17.58 -15.34
CA ASN A 611 47.21 16.30 -16.07
C ASN A 611 48.56 15.54 -16.06
N SER A 612 48.55 14.25 -16.36
CA SER A 612 49.20 13.71 -17.59
C SER A 612 49.00 12.19 -17.74
N VAL A 613 49.04 11.78 -19.00
CA VAL A 613 48.64 10.49 -19.62
C VAL A 613 49.89 9.70 -20.01
N GLN A 614 49.83 8.36 -19.97
CA GLN A 614 50.50 7.51 -20.99
C GLN A 614 49.97 6.04 -21.03
N GLU A 615 49.71 5.60 -22.27
CA GLU A 615 49.41 4.27 -22.84
C GLU A 615 50.58 3.26 -22.70
N THR A 616 50.56 1.91 -22.90
CA THR A 616 49.64 0.87 -23.43
C THR A 616 50.18 -0.55 -23.08
N ASN A 617 49.32 -1.58 -23.23
CA ASN A 617 49.56 -2.98 -23.69
C ASN A 617 49.58 -4.24 -22.74
N GLN A 618 48.57 -5.09 -22.99
CA GLN A 618 48.53 -6.57 -23.19
C GLN A 618 48.40 -7.60 -22.02
N ASN A 619 47.20 -8.22 -22.01
CA ASN A 619 46.82 -9.62 -21.75
C ASN A 619 47.63 -10.52 -20.77
N LYS A 620 47.14 -10.55 -19.54
CA LYS A 620 47.04 -11.69 -18.60
C LYS A 620 45.74 -11.49 -17.78
N PRO A 621 45.15 -12.47 -17.07
CA PRO A 621 43.94 -12.21 -16.28
C PRO A 621 44.30 -11.21 -15.18
N ILE A 622 43.96 -9.94 -15.40
CA ILE A 622 44.41 -8.84 -14.57
C ILE A 622 43.56 -8.87 -13.31
N LYS A 623 44.16 -9.27 -12.19
CA LYS A 623 43.67 -8.87 -10.88
C LYS A 623 43.91 -7.36 -10.79
N LEU A 624 42.98 -6.56 -11.31
CA LEU A 624 43.06 -5.10 -11.24
C LEU A 624 43.09 -4.71 -9.78
N SER A 625 44.02 -3.85 -9.36
CA SER A 625 44.01 -3.32 -8.00
C SER A 625 42.76 -2.47 -7.76
N ARG A 626 42.40 -2.25 -6.49
CA ARG A 626 41.26 -1.39 -6.13
C ARG A 626 41.40 0.01 -6.73
N GLU A 627 42.60 0.57 -6.73
CA GLU A 627 42.91 1.89 -7.28
C GLU A 627 42.69 1.92 -8.81
N GLU A 628 43.06 0.84 -9.52
CA GLU A 628 42.84 0.72 -10.96
C GLU A 628 41.36 0.60 -11.32
N ILE A 629 40.59 -0.17 -10.54
CA ILE A 629 39.13 -0.29 -10.70
C ILE A 629 38.48 1.09 -10.57
N VAL A 630 38.79 1.81 -9.50
CA VAL A 630 38.26 3.15 -9.21
C VAL A 630 38.64 4.15 -10.32
N SER A 631 39.89 4.10 -10.79
CA SER A 631 40.37 4.96 -11.89
C SER A 631 39.64 4.69 -13.21
N ARG A 632 39.42 3.40 -13.54
CA ARG A 632 38.71 3.02 -14.78
C ARG A 632 37.23 3.35 -14.74
N VAL A 633 36.60 3.26 -13.56
CA VAL A 633 35.21 3.68 -13.35
C VAL A 633 35.06 5.20 -13.52
N LYS A 634 36.00 6.00 -12.98
CA LYS A 634 36.00 7.47 -13.16
C LYS A 634 36.14 7.90 -14.61
N THR A 635 36.87 7.13 -15.41
CA THR A 635 37.12 7.42 -16.83
C THR A 635 36.15 6.73 -17.78
N SER A 636 35.14 6.02 -17.25
CA SER A 636 34.19 5.20 -18.01
C SER A 636 34.87 4.20 -18.97
N SER A 637 36.06 3.71 -18.60
CA SER A 637 36.90 2.82 -19.42
C SER A 637 36.79 1.35 -19.03
N ILE A 638 35.80 1.00 -18.19
CA ILE A 638 35.50 -0.38 -17.78
C ILE A 638 33.99 -0.62 -17.80
N THR A 639 33.57 -1.75 -18.34
CA THR A 639 32.17 -2.14 -18.46
C THR A 639 31.67 -2.90 -17.23
N ALA A 640 30.34 -2.99 -17.07
CA ALA A 640 29.74 -3.78 -15.99
C ALA A 640 30.16 -5.25 -16.05
N ASN A 641 30.25 -5.85 -17.24
CA ASN A 641 30.65 -7.25 -17.40
C ASN A 641 32.13 -7.46 -17.02
N GLU A 642 33.03 -6.54 -17.37
CA GLU A 642 34.44 -6.61 -16.96
C GLU A 642 34.60 -6.47 -15.44
N LEU A 643 33.83 -5.57 -14.81
CA LEU A 643 33.81 -5.42 -13.35
C LEU A 643 33.35 -6.70 -12.66
N VAL A 644 32.32 -7.37 -13.19
CA VAL A 644 31.84 -8.66 -12.67
C VAL A 644 32.95 -9.70 -12.69
N GLU A 645 33.68 -9.85 -13.80
CA GLU A 645 34.79 -10.80 -13.91
C GLU A 645 35.95 -10.48 -12.97
N VAL A 646 36.30 -9.20 -12.83
CA VAL A 646 37.36 -8.74 -11.92
C VAL A 646 36.99 -9.02 -10.46
N LEU A 647 35.74 -8.72 -10.08
CA LEU A 647 35.24 -8.86 -8.71
C LEU A 647 35.15 -10.32 -8.26
N LYS A 648 35.01 -11.30 -9.17
CA LYS A 648 35.07 -12.74 -8.83
C LYS A 648 36.35 -13.15 -8.12
N SER A 649 37.46 -12.44 -8.36
CA SER A 649 38.77 -12.73 -7.77
C SER A 649 38.98 -12.16 -6.36
N TYR A 650 38.00 -11.41 -5.85
CA TYR A 650 38.04 -10.76 -4.54
C TYR A 650 37.21 -11.50 -3.48
N SER A 651 37.56 -11.36 -2.21
CA SER A 651 36.72 -11.86 -1.11
C SER A 651 35.37 -11.10 -1.05
N PRO A 652 34.32 -11.66 -0.42
CA PRO A 652 33.03 -10.97 -0.27
C PRO A 652 33.16 -9.55 0.32
N ASP A 653 33.91 -9.39 1.40
CA ASP A 653 34.13 -8.10 2.06
C ASP A 653 34.85 -7.08 1.16
N GLU A 654 35.82 -7.54 0.38
CA GLU A 654 36.53 -6.70 -0.60
C GLU A 654 35.61 -6.31 -1.76
N ARG A 655 34.78 -7.23 -2.27
CA ARG A 655 33.79 -6.94 -3.31
C ARG A 655 32.79 -5.89 -2.85
N ARG A 656 32.28 -6.02 -1.62
CA ARG A 656 31.36 -5.05 -1.03
C ARG A 656 31.98 -3.66 -0.90
N THR A 657 33.25 -3.62 -0.49
CA THR A 657 34.02 -2.38 -0.39
C THR A 657 34.21 -1.72 -1.76
N ILE A 658 34.63 -2.49 -2.77
CA ILE A 658 34.84 -1.99 -4.14
C ILE A 658 33.51 -1.54 -4.76
N LEU A 659 32.43 -2.30 -4.59
CA LEU A 659 31.09 -1.93 -5.08
C LEU A 659 30.57 -0.63 -4.43
N SER A 660 30.86 -0.42 -3.14
CA SER A 660 30.54 0.84 -2.45
C SER A 660 31.25 2.04 -3.09
N GLU A 661 32.52 1.86 -3.46
CA GLU A 661 33.28 2.91 -4.16
C GLU A 661 32.79 3.15 -5.59
N ILE A 662 32.48 2.08 -6.34
CA ILE A 662 31.89 2.21 -7.68
C ILE A 662 30.56 2.98 -7.58
N ASN A 663 29.74 2.68 -6.57
CA ASN A 663 28.46 3.35 -6.34
C ASN A 663 28.62 4.85 -6.01
N SER A 664 29.75 5.25 -5.40
CA SER A 664 30.06 6.66 -5.15
C SER A 664 30.41 7.43 -6.43
N LEU A 665 30.83 6.72 -7.48
CA LEU A 665 31.23 7.28 -8.76
C LEU A 665 30.14 7.19 -9.83
N SER A 666 29.43 6.06 -9.89
CA SER A 666 28.31 5.81 -10.79
C SER A 666 27.32 4.83 -10.16
N GLN A 667 26.17 5.36 -9.74
CA GLN A 667 25.10 4.56 -9.12
C GLN A 667 24.50 3.55 -10.11
N GLU A 668 24.35 3.94 -11.37
CA GLU A 668 23.80 3.09 -12.42
C GLU A 668 24.71 1.89 -12.71
N LEU A 669 26.02 2.12 -12.84
CA LEU A 669 27.00 1.06 -13.06
C LEU A 669 27.10 0.12 -11.86
N ALA A 670 27.10 0.67 -10.64
CA ALA A 670 27.13 -0.15 -9.42
C ALA A 670 25.89 -1.03 -9.28
N ALA A 671 24.70 -0.49 -9.58
CA ALA A 671 23.45 -1.25 -9.56
C ALA A 671 23.46 -2.38 -10.60
N GLU A 672 23.97 -2.10 -11.81
CA GLU A 672 24.08 -3.11 -12.87
C GLU A 672 25.07 -4.24 -12.49
N VAL A 673 26.26 -3.90 -11.97
CA VAL A 673 27.27 -4.88 -11.54
C VAL A 673 26.74 -5.71 -10.37
N TYR A 674 26.05 -5.08 -9.41
CA TYR A 674 25.44 -5.76 -8.27
C TYR A 674 24.40 -6.80 -8.71
N GLN A 675 23.49 -6.44 -9.64
CA GLN A 675 22.50 -7.38 -10.19
C GLN A 675 23.17 -8.54 -10.91
N LYS A 676 24.15 -8.27 -11.78
CA LYS A 676 24.85 -9.31 -12.54
C LYS A 676 25.60 -10.31 -11.66
N LEU A 677 26.13 -9.86 -10.52
CA LEU A 677 26.77 -10.76 -9.57
C LEU A 677 25.73 -11.59 -8.77
N LEU A 678 24.59 -11.01 -8.38
CA LEU A 678 23.48 -11.74 -7.75
C LEU A 678 22.89 -12.81 -8.66
N ASP A 679 22.69 -12.48 -9.94
CA ASP A 679 22.20 -13.41 -10.97
C ASP A 679 23.15 -14.61 -11.15
N GLN A 680 24.44 -14.45 -10.83
CA GLN A 680 25.45 -15.50 -10.87
C GLN A 680 25.64 -16.22 -9.52
N GLY A 681 24.84 -15.91 -8.49
CA GLY A 681 24.91 -16.54 -7.17
C GLY A 681 26.18 -16.20 -6.38
N ILE A 682 26.81 -15.06 -6.68
CA ILE A 682 28.07 -14.64 -6.09
C ILE A 682 27.78 -13.81 -4.82
N GLU A 683 28.32 -14.22 -3.66
CA GLU A 683 28.05 -13.59 -2.35
C GLU A 683 28.93 -12.37 -2.06
N PHE A 684 28.40 -11.26 -1.52
CA PHE A 684 29.17 -10.07 -1.11
C PHE A 684 29.01 -9.75 0.36
#